data_AF-A0A7C2DUB6-F1
#
_entry.id   AF-A0A7C2DUB6-F1
#
_cell.length_a   1.000
_cell.length_b   1.000
_cell.length_c   1.000
_cell.angle_alpha   90.00
_cell.angle_beta   90.00
_cell.angle_gamma   90.00
#
_symmetry.space_group_name_H-M   'P 1'
#
loop_
_entity.id
_entity.type
_entity.pdbx_description
1 polymer ?
#
loop_
_entity_poly.entity_id
_entity_poly.type
_entity_poly.pdbx_seq_one_letter_code
_entity_poly.pdbx_strand_id
1 'polypeptide(L)'
;GIVALGRSGWSIHAAILATLPDLYRVVAVADPNPQRLQEARAQFGCATYKTIDRLLKDPAVELVVVAAPSHLHARYTIKALKAGKAVVCEKPMARTLREADRMIQTAQETGQILTVFQNRRYSPDFLKVREVIASGVLGEILLVRMAWHGFGRRWDWQTLQRFGGGSLNNTGPHAIDQALQLLGPAQPKIICDLRRALTLGDADPSDDPDNELRYRFDGLKRNARYTLLLTFYNRATPDPVMRVAVDGATITSEFAVPYNARLERSVPIPPSAYAADGSIVVGIVRTNATVGGFVNEIALAEETLPQRTEGCHARATPYVTYAYGAVTIAGNPAPEGTLIEALNPRGEVVGCFLVQTAGYYGFIPIYGEDAAAAPPIPGMRVGETVRFRVGGQEATAAPPLVWRDDRDVHEIALAVGAGQQQAIALHPGWNLISFRLRPASVAIRDVLQSIDGRYDMVIGETGAFAPGLPDEFQSLREMRPGQSYWIRVTAAQGATLLLGGDPVDPTAPISLTRGWRWPGYLPEVTLPVTVALQSIAGQYDRVRGEGGAYVPGLPDVYQTLREMRPGAGYLVRMTGDGALRYPGGAVLSQGPAPAAPAPGTGPCARVRVTPSSLLAYGAVTINGAPAPVGAVVEAVTPRGDVAGCVVVVEVGQYGLIELYGEDIDAVTPGWRVGEPIRWRVNGIEAESSVALTWDDSGEVYPLDLSVAYSPQPTFLPLMIRQE
;
A
#
# COMPACT_ATOMS: atom_id res chain seq x y z
N GLY A 1 -41.79 -24.76 10.61
CA GLY A 1 -42.62 -24.23 9.52
C GLY A 1 -41.91 -23.09 8.82
N ILE A 2 -42.16 -22.87 7.53
CA ILE A 2 -41.53 -21.79 6.73
C ILE A 2 -42.61 -20.83 6.22
N VAL A 3 -42.41 -19.53 6.42
CA VAL A 3 -43.27 -18.46 5.90
C VAL A 3 -42.56 -17.77 4.74
N ALA A 4 -43.20 -17.86 3.57
CA ALA A 4 -42.74 -17.45 2.24
C ALA A 4 -41.58 -18.30 1.67
N LEU A 5 -41.78 -18.78 0.45
CA LEU A 5 -40.81 -19.55 -0.34
C LEU A 5 -40.33 -18.75 -1.55
N GLY A 6 -39.84 -17.54 -1.26
CA GLY A 6 -39.04 -16.76 -2.21
C GLY A 6 -37.60 -17.28 -2.30
N ARG A 7 -36.69 -16.43 -2.79
CA ARG A 7 -35.25 -16.77 -2.92
C ARG A 7 -34.64 -17.28 -1.61
N SER A 8 -34.83 -16.56 -0.50
CA SER A 8 -34.35 -17.00 0.82
C SER A 8 -35.06 -18.25 1.33
N GLY A 9 -36.40 -18.28 1.24
CA GLY A 9 -37.18 -19.42 1.74
C GLY A 9 -36.77 -20.74 1.08
N TRP A 10 -36.63 -20.76 -0.26
CA TRP A 10 -36.21 -21.95 -1.00
C TRP A 10 -34.71 -22.21 -0.94
N SER A 11 -33.91 -21.28 -1.47
CA SER A 11 -32.49 -21.52 -1.78
C SER A 11 -31.57 -21.43 -0.57
N ILE A 12 -32.07 -20.94 0.57
CA ILE A 12 -31.29 -20.82 1.81
C ILE A 12 -31.92 -21.72 2.87
N HIS A 13 -33.10 -21.37 3.37
CA HIS A 13 -33.64 -22.05 4.54
C HIS A 13 -34.11 -23.48 4.25
N ALA A 14 -34.93 -23.68 3.23
CA ALA A 14 -35.42 -25.00 2.90
C ALA A 14 -34.28 -25.94 2.45
N ALA A 15 -33.30 -25.41 1.70
CA ALA A 15 -32.10 -26.13 1.32
C ALA A 15 -31.26 -26.57 2.54
N ILE A 16 -30.99 -25.69 3.50
CA ILE A 16 -30.24 -26.02 4.73
C ILE A 16 -31.01 -27.02 5.60
N LEU A 17 -32.32 -26.85 5.74
CA LEU A 17 -33.14 -27.78 6.52
C LEU A 17 -33.17 -29.18 5.90
N ALA A 18 -33.14 -29.29 4.57
CA ALA A 18 -33.05 -30.57 3.88
C ALA A 18 -31.72 -31.31 4.15
N THR A 19 -30.65 -30.60 4.50
CA THR A 19 -29.36 -31.22 4.88
C THR A 19 -29.28 -31.61 6.35
N LEU A 20 -30.31 -31.29 7.16
CA LEU A 20 -30.33 -31.54 8.61
C LEU A 20 -31.58 -32.36 9.04
N PRO A 21 -31.91 -33.48 8.35
CA PRO A 21 -33.14 -34.23 8.60
C PRO A 21 -33.22 -34.84 10.00
N ASP A 22 -32.06 -35.11 10.63
CA ASP A 22 -31.98 -35.68 11.97
C ASP A 22 -32.30 -34.66 13.07
N LEU A 23 -32.24 -33.36 12.75
CA LEU A 23 -32.49 -32.27 13.70
C LEU A 23 -33.80 -31.54 13.44
N TYR A 24 -34.19 -31.41 12.16
CA TYR A 24 -35.32 -30.58 11.77
C TYR A 24 -36.18 -31.24 10.71
N ARG A 25 -37.50 -31.05 10.82
CA ARG A 25 -38.48 -31.46 9.79
C ARG A 25 -39.34 -30.28 9.37
N VAL A 26 -39.47 -30.07 8.06
CA VAL A 26 -40.40 -29.08 7.50
C VAL A 26 -41.82 -29.66 7.52
N VAL A 27 -42.58 -29.35 8.56
CA VAL A 27 -43.96 -29.86 8.72
C VAL A 27 -45.03 -28.98 8.08
N ALA A 28 -44.74 -27.69 7.86
CA ALA A 28 -45.69 -26.74 7.29
C ALA A 28 -45.03 -25.59 6.53
N VAL A 29 -45.69 -25.13 5.47
CA VAL A 29 -45.31 -23.95 4.67
C VAL A 29 -46.51 -23.01 4.51
N ALA A 30 -46.26 -21.69 4.62
CA ALA A 30 -47.22 -20.66 4.28
C ALA A 30 -46.71 -19.74 3.17
N ASP A 31 -47.44 -19.64 2.06
CA ASP A 31 -47.12 -18.77 0.93
C ASP A 31 -48.40 -18.34 0.20
N PRO A 32 -48.54 -17.06 -0.22
CA PRO A 32 -49.70 -16.61 -0.98
C PRO A 32 -49.77 -17.22 -2.40
N ASN A 33 -48.63 -17.66 -2.98
CA ASN A 33 -48.57 -18.23 -4.32
C ASN A 33 -48.88 -19.74 -4.28
N PRO A 34 -49.97 -20.20 -4.95
CA PRO A 34 -50.34 -21.62 -4.98
C PRO A 34 -49.26 -22.55 -5.55
N GLN A 35 -48.46 -22.06 -6.50
CA GLN A 35 -47.37 -22.85 -7.09
C GLN A 35 -46.30 -23.17 -6.04
N ARG A 36 -45.93 -22.20 -5.19
CA ARG A 36 -44.99 -22.41 -4.08
C ARG A 36 -45.49 -23.43 -3.07
N LEU A 37 -46.80 -23.45 -2.81
CA LEU A 37 -47.42 -24.46 -1.96
C LEU A 37 -47.37 -25.86 -2.59
N GLN A 38 -47.60 -25.96 -3.90
CA GLN A 38 -47.50 -27.24 -4.61
C GLN A 38 -46.05 -27.78 -4.58
N GLU A 39 -45.07 -26.93 -4.87
CA GLU A 39 -43.64 -27.26 -4.79
C GLU A 39 -43.27 -27.75 -3.37
N ALA A 40 -43.71 -27.06 -2.33
CA ALA A 40 -43.45 -27.44 -0.94
C ALA A 40 -44.05 -28.79 -0.54
N ARG A 41 -45.27 -29.07 -1.00
CA ARG A 41 -45.92 -30.36 -0.74
C ARG A 41 -45.18 -31.49 -1.46
N ALA A 42 -44.75 -31.27 -2.70
CA ALA A 42 -43.98 -32.26 -3.45
C ALA A 42 -42.61 -32.53 -2.81
N GLN A 43 -41.89 -31.48 -2.39
CA GLN A 43 -40.54 -31.62 -1.83
C GLN A 43 -40.52 -32.18 -0.40
N PHE A 44 -41.45 -31.76 0.46
CA PHE A 44 -41.39 -32.04 1.90
C PHE A 44 -42.51 -32.94 2.42
N GLY A 45 -43.55 -33.22 1.62
CA GLY A 45 -44.75 -33.91 2.11
C GLY A 45 -45.49 -33.14 3.21
N CYS A 46 -45.30 -31.81 3.28
CA CYS A 46 -45.73 -30.99 4.40
C CYS A 46 -47.14 -30.40 4.25
N ALA A 47 -47.71 -29.90 5.35
CA ALA A 47 -48.94 -29.11 5.32
C ALA A 47 -48.71 -27.75 4.64
N THR A 48 -49.69 -27.27 3.88
CA THR A 48 -49.55 -26.03 3.11
C THR A 48 -50.71 -25.07 3.36
N TYR A 49 -50.37 -23.80 3.57
CA TYR A 49 -51.31 -22.77 3.98
C TYR A 49 -51.17 -21.51 3.13
N LYS A 50 -52.29 -20.88 2.75
CA LYS A 50 -52.26 -19.60 2.02
C LYS A 50 -51.82 -18.41 2.89
N THR A 51 -51.92 -18.52 4.21
CA THR A 51 -51.63 -17.43 5.13
C THR A 51 -50.89 -17.93 6.37
N ILE A 52 -50.04 -17.07 6.93
CA ILE A 52 -49.33 -17.34 8.18
C ILE A 52 -50.29 -17.65 9.32
N ASP A 53 -51.42 -16.95 9.42
CA ASP A 53 -52.39 -17.13 10.52
C ASP A 53 -52.96 -18.56 10.58
N ARG A 54 -53.02 -19.28 9.45
CA ARG A 54 -53.41 -20.69 9.43
C ARG A 54 -52.25 -21.61 9.83
N LEU A 55 -51.04 -21.33 9.35
CA LEU A 55 -49.83 -22.08 9.73
C LEU A 55 -49.56 -21.99 11.23
N LEU A 56 -49.78 -20.84 11.86
CA LEU A 56 -49.53 -20.66 13.29
C LEU A 56 -50.49 -21.45 14.20
N LYS A 57 -51.65 -21.86 13.67
CA LYS A 57 -52.61 -22.72 14.38
C LYS A 57 -52.24 -24.20 14.29
N ASP A 58 -51.27 -24.57 13.45
CA ASP A 58 -50.82 -25.95 13.33
C ASP A 58 -50.04 -26.34 14.60
N PRO A 59 -50.51 -27.33 15.38
CA PRO A 59 -49.82 -27.77 16.57
C PRO A 59 -48.49 -28.46 16.26
N ALA A 60 -48.28 -28.96 15.04
CA ALA A 60 -47.01 -29.58 14.65
C ALA A 60 -45.88 -28.56 14.44
N VAL A 61 -46.21 -27.28 14.26
CA VAL A 61 -45.21 -26.22 14.06
C VAL A 61 -44.68 -25.74 15.41
N GLU A 62 -43.40 -25.96 15.69
CA GLU A 62 -42.75 -25.51 16.93
C GLU A 62 -41.89 -24.25 16.70
N LEU A 63 -41.20 -24.21 15.56
CA LEU A 63 -40.36 -23.11 15.10
C LEU A 63 -40.84 -22.58 13.75
N VAL A 64 -40.81 -21.26 13.57
CA VAL A 64 -41.18 -20.57 12.34
C VAL A 64 -39.98 -19.84 11.76
N VAL A 65 -39.63 -20.18 10.52
CA VAL A 65 -38.70 -19.39 9.69
C VAL A 65 -39.50 -18.33 8.95
N VAL A 66 -39.23 -17.05 9.21
CA VAL A 66 -39.85 -15.92 8.52
C VAL A 66 -38.92 -15.45 7.41
N ALA A 67 -39.16 -15.91 6.17
CA ALA A 67 -38.38 -15.56 4.97
C ALA A 67 -39.19 -14.71 3.97
N ALA A 68 -40.15 -13.94 4.50
CA ALA A 68 -41.01 -13.04 3.73
C ALA A 68 -40.25 -11.80 3.23
N PRO A 69 -40.84 -10.95 2.37
CA PRO A 69 -40.28 -9.63 2.11
C PRO A 69 -40.04 -8.83 3.41
N SER A 70 -38.94 -8.08 3.48
CA SER A 70 -38.44 -7.47 4.73
C SER A 70 -39.46 -6.59 5.46
N HIS A 71 -40.33 -5.90 4.72
CA HIS A 71 -41.41 -5.10 5.32
C HIS A 71 -42.46 -5.90 6.09
N LEU A 72 -42.48 -7.23 5.97
CA LEU A 72 -43.40 -8.11 6.68
C LEU A 72 -42.74 -8.83 7.86
N HIS A 73 -41.41 -8.75 8.00
CA HIS A 73 -40.64 -9.47 9.02
C HIS A 73 -41.18 -9.21 10.42
N ALA A 74 -41.25 -7.94 10.84
CA ALA A 74 -41.69 -7.58 12.19
C ALA A 74 -43.11 -8.08 12.49
N ARG A 75 -44.05 -7.82 11.58
CA ARG A 75 -45.45 -8.25 11.71
C ARG A 75 -45.57 -9.77 11.86
N TYR A 76 -44.89 -10.53 11.02
CA TYR A 76 -44.99 -11.99 11.00
C TYR A 76 -44.27 -12.64 12.17
N THR A 77 -43.10 -12.11 12.54
CA THR A 77 -42.38 -12.53 13.74
C THR A 77 -43.19 -12.31 15.01
N ILE A 78 -43.76 -11.11 15.20
CA ILE A 78 -44.59 -10.81 16.38
C ILE A 78 -45.80 -11.76 16.45
N LYS A 79 -46.46 -12.03 15.31
CA LYS A 79 -47.57 -12.99 15.26
C LYS A 79 -47.14 -14.40 15.66
N ALA A 80 -46.00 -14.87 15.16
CA ALA A 80 -45.49 -16.20 15.47
C ALA A 80 -45.10 -16.35 16.95
N LEU A 81 -44.41 -15.34 17.51
CA LEU A 81 -44.06 -15.30 18.93
C LEU A 81 -45.31 -15.32 19.82
N LYS A 82 -46.34 -14.52 19.49
CA LYS A 82 -47.63 -14.50 20.22
C LYS A 82 -48.43 -15.80 20.09
N ALA A 83 -48.20 -16.58 19.03
CA ALA A 83 -48.75 -17.91 18.88
C ALA A 83 -47.93 -18.99 19.62
N GLY A 84 -46.95 -18.59 20.44
CA GLY A 84 -46.12 -19.49 21.23
C GLY A 84 -45.10 -20.27 20.40
N LYS A 85 -44.68 -19.74 19.24
CA LYS A 85 -43.69 -20.38 18.37
C LYS A 85 -42.32 -19.71 18.50
N ALA A 86 -41.24 -20.49 18.46
CA ALA A 86 -39.89 -19.95 18.31
C ALA A 86 -39.72 -19.38 16.88
N VAL A 87 -38.89 -18.35 16.71
CA VAL A 87 -38.74 -17.65 15.44
C VAL A 87 -37.29 -17.48 15.00
N VAL A 88 -37.02 -17.86 13.76
CA VAL A 88 -35.83 -17.47 12.99
C VAL A 88 -36.28 -16.48 11.93
N CYS A 89 -35.91 -15.20 12.07
CA CYS A 89 -36.28 -14.16 11.13
C CYS A 89 -35.15 -13.91 10.14
N GLU A 90 -35.47 -13.83 8.84
CA GLU A 90 -34.50 -13.36 7.85
C GLU A 90 -34.02 -11.93 8.14
N LYS A 91 -32.86 -11.59 7.61
CA LYS A 91 -32.31 -10.23 7.66
C LYS A 91 -32.92 -9.34 6.55
N PRO A 92 -32.96 -8.01 6.74
CA PRO A 92 -32.82 -7.30 8.01
C PRO A 92 -33.95 -7.65 8.98
N MET A 93 -33.68 -7.60 10.28
CA MET A 93 -34.66 -7.95 11.32
C MET A 93 -35.99 -7.20 11.16
N ALA A 94 -35.91 -5.89 10.89
CA ALA A 94 -37.05 -5.01 10.69
C ALA A 94 -36.66 -3.82 9.79
N ARG A 95 -37.63 -2.99 9.40
CA ARG A 95 -37.35 -1.75 8.62
C ARG A 95 -36.98 -0.57 9.49
N THR A 96 -37.44 -0.58 10.74
CA THR A 96 -37.24 0.52 11.68
C THR A 96 -36.79 -0.02 13.03
N LEU A 97 -36.07 0.81 13.79
CA LEU A 97 -35.67 0.47 15.15
C LEU A 97 -36.89 0.14 16.03
N ARG A 98 -37.95 0.95 15.94
CA ARG A 98 -39.20 0.72 16.69
C ARG A 98 -39.82 -0.65 16.42
N GLU A 99 -39.78 -1.12 15.17
CA GLU A 99 -40.26 -2.46 14.83
C GLU A 99 -39.36 -3.56 15.43
N ALA A 100 -38.05 -3.39 15.37
CA ALA A 100 -37.10 -4.32 16.00
C ALA A 100 -37.31 -4.39 17.52
N ASP A 101 -37.44 -3.24 18.19
CA ASP A 101 -37.73 -3.16 19.63
C ASP A 101 -39.02 -3.89 19.98
N ARG A 102 -40.06 -3.74 19.16
CA ARG A 102 -41.33 -4.46 19.34
C ARG A 102 -41.21 -5.96 19.18
N MET A 103 -40.37 -6.44 18.27
CA MET A 103 -40.08 -7.87 18.13
C MET A 103 -39.33 -8.40 19.36
N ILE A 104 -38.31 -7.68 19.84
CA ILE A 104 -37.54 -8.04 21.04
C ILE A 104 -38.44 -8.08 22.27
N GLN A 105 -39.24 -7.03 22.47
CA GLN A 105 -40.19 -6.95 23.57
C GLN A 105 -41.20 -8.10 23.51
N THR A 106 -41.74 -8.42 22.33
CA THR A 106 -42.70 -9.53 22.20
C THR A 106 -42.04 -10.87 22.55
N ALA A 107 -40.79 -11.10 22.14
CA ALA A 107 -40.07 -12.33 22.49
C ALA A 107 -39.86 -12.46 24.01
N GLN A 108 -39.56 -11.34 24.68
CA GLN A 108 -39.46 -11.28 26.14
C GLN A 108 -40.82 -11.53 26.82
N GLU A 109 -41.90 -10.90 26.34
CA GLU A 109 -43.26 -11.06 26.87
C GLU A 109 -43.79 -12.49 26.74
N THR A 110 -43.48 -13.19 25.65
CA THR A 110 -43.97 -14.55 25.41
C THR A 110 -43.02 -15.64 25.89
N GLY A 111 -41.79 -15.28 26.30
CA GLY A 111 -40.73 -16.22 26.64
C GLY A 111 -40.22 -17.07 25.47
N GLN A 112 -40.58 -16.72 24.23
CA GLN A 112 -40.19 -17.47 23.03
C GLN A 112 -38.84 -17.00 22.49
N ILE A 113 -38.10 -17.92 21.87
CA ILE A 113 -36.81 -17.61 21.25
C ILE A 113 -37.03 -16.83 19.96
N LEU A 114 -36.31 -15.71 19.82
CA LEU A 114 -36.18 -14.95 18.59
C LEU A 114 -34.71 -14.86 18.20
N THR A 115 -34.37 -15.26 16.98
CA THR A 115 -33.06 -15.02 16.39
C THR A 115 -33.18 -14.46 14.98
N VAL A 116 -32.19 -13.65 14.58
CA VAL A 116 -32.07 -13.10 13.23
C VAL A 116 -31.04 -13.95 12.48
N PHE A 117 -31.38 -14.33 11.25
CA PHE A 117 -30.53 -15.15 10.40
C PHE A 117 -29.37 -14.34 9.79
N GLN A 118 -28.44 -13.92 10.65
CA GLN A 118 -27.19 -13.25 10.26
C GLN A 118 -26.15 -14.28 9.78
N ASN A 119 -26.45 -14.95 8.66
CA ASN A 119 -25.65 -16.05 8.13
C ASN A 119 -24.16 -15.70 7.93
N ARG A 120 -23.84 -14.45 7.60
CA ARG A 120 -22.47 -13.97 7.38
C ARG A 120 -21.60 -13.99 8.65
N ARG A 121 -22.18 -14.13 9.85
CA ARG A 121 -21.42 -14.35 11.10
C ARG A 121 -20.68 -15.69 11.12
N TYR A 122 -21.16 -16.66 10.35
CA TYR A 122 -20.66 -18.03 10.32
C TYR A 122 -19.91 -18.36 9.03
N SER A 123 -19.63 -17.36 8.19
CA SER A 123 -18.84 -17.58 6.98
C SER A 123 -17.40 -17.97 7.39
N PRO A 124 -16.81 -19.04 6.80
CA PRO A 124 -15.50 -19.55 7.24
C PRO A 124 -14.38 -18.51 7.20
N ASP A 125 -14.41 -17.64 6.20
CA ASP A 125 -13.51 -16.50 6.05
C ASP A 125 -13.63 -15.52 7.22
N PHE A 126 -14.86 -15.15 7.58
CA PHE A 126 -15.11 -14.24 8.70
C PHE A 126 -14.73 -14.87 10.05
N LEU A 127 -15.01 -16.16 10.25
CA LEU A 127 -14.58 -16.89 11.44
C LEU A 127 -13.05 -16.91 11.54
N LYS A 128 -12.34 -17.10 10.43
CA LYS A 128 -10.88 -17.08 10.41
C LYS A 128 -10.33 -15.68 10.72
N VAL A 129 -10.94 -14.62 10.17
CA VAL A 129 -10.58 -13.23 10.52
C VAL A 129 -10.72 -13.00 12.03
N ARG A 130 -11.83 -13.45 12.64
CA ARG A 130 -12.03 -13.35 14.08
C ARG A 130 -10.99 -14.13 14.88
N GLU A 131 -10.63 -15.33 14.44
CA GLU A 131 -9.58 -16.16 15.07
C GLU A 131 -8.22 -15.45 15.04
N VAL A 132 -7.84 -14.88 13.90
CA VAL A 132 -6.56 -14.15 13.73
C VAL A 132 -6.53 -12.87 14.56
N ILE A 133 -7.63 -12.13 14.64
CA ILE A 133 -7.71 -10.94 15.51
C ILE A 133 -7.64 -11.37 16.99
N ALA A 134 -8.35 -12.43 17.37
CA ALA A 134 -8.35 -12.94 18.74
C ALA A 134 -7.00 -13.52 19.18
N SER A 135 -6.16 -14.00 18.25
CA SER A 135 -4.83 -14.53 18.59
C SER A 135 -3.83 -13.44 18.98
N GLY A 136 -4.13 -12.17 18.69
CA GLY A 136 -3.24 -11.04 18.98
C GLY A 136 -2.03 -10.92 18.06
N VAL A 137 -1.89 -11.79 17.05
CA VAL A 137 -0.76 -11.77 16.10
C VAL A 137 -0.68 -10.46 15.28
N LEU A 138 -1.78 -9.70 15.22
CA LEU A 138 -1.89 -8.43 14.51
C LEU A 138 -1.68 -7.19 15.41
N GLY A 139 -1.49 -7.36 16.72
CA GLY A 139 -1.42 -6.24 17.66
C GLY A 139 -2.75 -5.48 17.81
N GLU A 140 -2.67 -4.16 18.04
CA GLU A 140 -3.85 -3.28 18.18
C GLU A 140 -4.54 -3.03 16.82
N ILE A 141 -5.84 -3.28 16.75
CA ILE A 141 -6.63 -3.06 15.54
C ILE A 141 -6.98 -1.57 15.41
N LEU A 142 -6.28 -0.86 14.52
CA LEU A 142 -6.50 0.58 14.29
C LEU A 142 -7.63 0.91 13.29
N LEU A 143 -7.85 0.04 12.29
CA LEU A 143 -8.82 0.26 11.23
C LEU A 143 -9.37 -1.06 10.69
N VAL A 144 -10.69 -1.14 10.51
CA VAL A 144 -11.36 -2.21 9.77
C VAL A 144 -12.00 -1.61 8.53
N ARG A 145 -11.53 -2.03 7.34
CA ARG A 145 -12.14 -1.65 6.06
C ARG A 145 -12.80 -2.86 5.42
N MET A 146 -14.08 -2.72 5.09
CA MET A 146 -14.87 -3.75 4.42
C MET A 146 -15.47 -3.17 3.14
N ALA A 147 -15.30 -3.87 2.03
CA ALA A 147 -15.79 -3.40 0.74
C ALA A 147 -16.39 -4.56 -0.06
N TRP A 148 -17.63 -4.40 -0.50
CA TRP A 148 -18.33 -5.37 -1.34
C TRP A 148 -18.74 -4.73 -2.65
N HIS A 149 -18.19 -5.26 -3.73
CA HIS A 149 -18.44 -4.78 -5.08
C HIS A 149 -19.09 -5.90 -5.89
N GLY A 150 -20.09 -5.53 -6.68
CA GLY A 150 -20.74 -6.45 -7.59
C GLY A 150 -21.61 -5.68 -8.56
N PHE A 151 -21.60 -6.10 -9.82
CA PHE A 151 -22.48 -5.54 -10.84
C PHE A 151 -23.64 -6.50 -11.08
N GLY A 152 -24.87 -6.04 -10.86
CA GLY A 152 -26.06 -6.84 -11.13
C GLY A 152 -27.31 -5.96 -11.18
N ARG A 153 -28.10 -6.11 -12.23
CA ARG A 153 -29.39 -5.43 -12.34
C ARG A 153 -30.41 -6.11 -11.43
N ARG A 154 -31.07 -5.33 -10.58
CA ARG A 154 -32.20 -5.78 -9.76
C ARG A 154 -33.50 -5.17 -10.25
N TRP A 155 -34.57 -5.95 -10.11
CA TRP A 155 -35.89 -5.68 -10.70
C TRP A 155 -37.01 -6.31 -9.86
N ASP A 156 -36.77 -6.47 -8.56
CA ASP A 156 -37.73 -7.01 -7.59
C ASP A 156 -38.16 -5.94 -6.58
N TRP A 157 -39.02 -6.31 -5.62
CA TRP A 157 -39.55 -5.38 -4.62
C TRP A 157 -38.47 -4.64 -3.82
N GLN A 158 -37.24 -5.15 -3.78
CA GLN A 158 -36.12 -4.56 -3.04
C GLN A 158 -35.58 -3.29 -3.72
N THR A 159 -36.03 -2.97 -4.93
CA THR A 159 -35.73 -1.70 -5.59
C THR A 159 -36.68 -0.57 -5.15
N LEU A 160 -37.69 -0.85 -4.30
CA LEU A 160 -38.73 0.13 -3.96
C LEU A 160 -38.71 0.56 -2.48
N GLN A 161 -38.72 1.87 -2.21
CA GLN A 161 -38.71 2.44 -0.85
C GLN A 161 -39.92 2.02 -0.03
N ARG A 162 -41.10 1.92 -0.66
CA ARG A 162 -42.34 1.51 0.02
C ARG A 162 -42.21 0.14 0.72
N PHE A 163 -41.30 -0.71 0.26
CA PHE A 163 -41.01 -2.01 0.84
C PHE A 163 -39.75 -2.04 1.72
N GLY A 164 -39.12 -0.90 1.99
CA GLY A 164 -37.84 -0.82 2.70
C GLY A 164 -36.67 -1.34 1.87
N GLY A 165 -36.73 -1.17 0.55
CA GLY A 165 -35.67 -1.56 -0.37
C GLY A 165 -34.39 -0.74 -0.22
N GLY A 166 -33.48 -0.92 -1.18
CA GLY A 166 -32.21 -0.19 -1.26
C GLY A 166 -31.02 -1.07 -0.92
N SER A 167 -29.85 -0.73 -1.47
CA SER A 167 -28.65 -1.53 -1.27
C SER A 167 -28.21 -1.55 0.19
N LEU A 168 -28.32 -0.40 0.87
CA LEU A 168 -28.00 -0.29 2.29
C LEU A 168 -28.88 -1.19 3.14
N ASN A 169 -30.20 -1.22 2.92
CA ASN A 169 -31.12 -2.03 3.74
C ASN A 169 -31.04 -3.53 3.43
N ASN A 170 -30.72 -3.89 2.18
CA ASN A 170 -30.63 -5.30 1.79
C ASN A 170 -29.27 -5.93 2.12
N THR A 171 -28.19 -5.26 1.74
CA THR A 171 -26.83 -5.81 1.78
C THR A 171 -26.05 -5.28 2.98
N GLY A 172 -26.26 -4.01 3.33
CA GLY A 172 -25.60 -3.34 4.45
C GLY A 172 -25.70 -4.02 5.81
N PRO A 173 -26.82 -4.68 6.20
CA PRO A 173 -26.90 -5.34 7.50
C PRO A 173 -25.79 -6.36 7.73
N HIS A 174 -25.32 -7.03 6.69
CA HIS A 174 -24.26 -8.01 6.87
C HIS A 174 -22.90 -7.37 7.20
N ALA A 175 -22.53 -6.30 6.46
CA ALA A 175 -21.26 -5.61 6.69
C ALA A 175 -21.27 -4.88 8.04
N ILE A 176 -22.38 -4.21 8.37
CA ILE A 176 -22.55 -3.53 9.66
C ILE A 176 -22.50 -4.55 10.81
N ASP A 177 -23.18 -5.68 10.67
CA ASP A 177 -23.17 -6.75 11.68
C ASP A 177 -21.76 -7.30 11.92
N GLN A 178 -21.02 -7.63 10.85
CA GLN A 178 -19.63 -8.09 10.97
C GLN A 178 -18.71 -7.01 11.56
N ALA A 179 -18.87 -5.74 11.19
CA ALA A 179 -18.10 -4.64 11.77
C ALA A 179 -18.34 -4.53 13.29
N LEU A 180 -19.60 -4.65 13.74
CA LEU A 180 -19.93 -4.67 15.17
C LEU A 180 -19.37 -5.90 15.90
N GLN A 181 -19.29 -7.05 15.24
CA GLN A 181 -18.64 -8.24 15.82
C GLN A 181 -17.12 -8.07 15.99
N LEU A 182 -16.48 -7.23 15.16
CA LEU A 182 -15.03 -6.97 15.22
C LEU A 182 -14.68 -5.82 16.17
N LEU A 183 -15.43 -4.72 16.12
CA LEU A 183 -15.16 -3.48 16.86
C LEU A 183 -15.81 -3.45 18.25
N GLY A 184 -16.73 -4.39 18.52
CA GLY A 184 -17.49 -4.43 19.76
C GLY A 184 -18.70 -3.47 19.77
N PRO A 185 -19.39 -3.36 20.92
CA PRO A 185 -20.71 -2.73 21.04
C PRO A 185 -20.69 -1.19 21.08
N ALA A 186 -19.64 -0.53 20.58
CA ALA A 186 -19.54 0.93 20.61
C ALA A 186 -20.63 1.61 19.76
N GLN A 187 -21.01 2.84 20.11
CA GLN A 187 -21.83 3.70 19.24
C GLN A 187 -20.90 4.48 18.31
N PRO A 188 -20.76 4.10 17.02
CA PRO A 188 -19.85 4.79 16.12
C PRO A 188 -20.40 6.16 15.73
N LYS A 189 -19.50 7.10 15.45
CA LYS A 189 -19.84 8.26 14.63
C LYS A 189 -20.01 7.77 13.20
N ILE A 190 -21.16 8.03 12.58
CA ILE A 190 -21.51 7.49 11.26
C ILE A 190 -21.43 8.59 10.22
N ILE A 191 -20.71 8.32 9.13
CA ILE A 191 -20.74 9.09 7.89
C ILE A 191 -21.28 8.16 6.80
N CYS A 192 -22.23 8.63 6.00
CA CYS A 192 -22.86 7.82 4.96
C CYS A 192 -23.04 8.64 3.67
N ASP A 193 -22.50 8.14 2.56
CA ASP A 193 -22.76 8.64 1.20
C ASP A 193 -23.55 7.56 0.44
N LEU A 194 -24.83 7.83 0.17
CA LEU A 194 -25.72 6.94 -0.58
C LEU A 194 -25.97 7.52 -1.96
N ARG A 195 -25.66 6.72 -2.99
CA ARG A 195 -25.84 7.12 -4.40
C ARG A 195 -26.70 6.13 -5.16
N ARG A 196 -27.62 6.65 -5.97
CA ARG A 196 -28.39 5.86 -6.92
C ARG A 196 -27.64 5.74 -8.25
N ALA A 197 -26.94 4.62 -8.46
CA ALA A 197 -26.18 4.41 -9.69
C ALA A 197 -27.05 3.86 -10.85
N LEU A 198 -27.70 2.70 -10.66
CA LEU A 198 -28.39 1.94 -11.72
C LEU A 198 -29.51 1.02 -11.16
N THR A 199 -30.58 1.58 -10.60
CA THR A 199 -31.77 0.82 -10.17
C THR A 199 -33.03 1.27 -10.91
N LEU A 200 -33.93 0.33 -11.20
CA LEU A 200 -35.23 0.59 -11.83
C LEU A 200 -36.28 1.15 -10.85
N GLY A 201 -35.99 1.16 -9.54
CA GLY A 201 -36.91 1.64 -8.52
C GLY A 201 -36.46 2.92 -7.81
N ASP A 202 -37.25 3.36 -6.84
CA ASP A 202 -37.06 4.58 -6.05
C ASP A 202 -36.25 4.38 -4.77
N ALA A 203 -35.91 3.13 -4.41
CA ALA A 203 -35.08 2.86 -3.24
C ALA A 203 -33.66 3.44 -3.42
N ASP A 204 -33.19 4.09 -2.35
CA ASP A 204 -32.05 5.03 -2.24
C ASP A 204 -32.48 6.50 -2.49
N PRO A 205 -32.90 7.25 -1.43
CA PRO A 205 -33.46 8.60 -1.53
C PRO A 205 -32.43 9.68 -1.89
N SER A 206 -32.90 10.67 -2.66
CA SER A 206 -32.38 12.04 -2.66
C SER A 206 -33.44 12.97 -2.04
N ASP A 207 -33.06 13.62 -0.94
CA ASP A 207 -33.43 14.96 -0.47
C ASP A 207 -34.82 15.29 0.11
N ASP A 208 -34.74 15.80 1.35
CA ASP A 208 -35.25 17.08 1.90
C ASP A 208 -36.33 17.88 1.09
N PRO A 209 -37.49 18.23 1.72
CA PRO A 209 -38.53 19.08 1.10
C PRO A 209 -38.12 20.55 0.85
N ASP A 210 -37.05 21.06 1.45
CA ASP A 210 -36.67 22.49 1.35
C ASP A 210 -35.73 22.80 0.18
N ASN A 211 -35.38 21.80 -0.65
CA ASN A 211 -34.42 21.97 -1.75
C ASN A 211 -33.02 22.45 -1.30
N GLU A 212 -32.75 22.27 -0.01
CA GLU A 212 -31.59 22.76 0.70
C GLU A 212 -30.93 21.59 1.44
N LEU A 213 -29.64 21.39 1.22
CA LEU A 213 -28.82 20.51 2.06
C LEU A 213 -28.20 21.34 3.19
N ARG A 214 -28.47 20.99 4.45
CA ARG A 214 -27.89 21.68 5.62
C ARG A 214 -26.79 20.86 6.29
N TYR A 215 -25.64 21.48 6.53
CA TYR A 215 -24.48 20.91 7.20
C TYR A 215 -24.13 21.78 8.41
N ARG A 216 -24.20 21.22 9.61
CA ARG A 216 -23.79 21.91 10.84
C ARG A 216 -22.34 21.59 11.18
N PHE A 217 -21.55 22.62 11.45
CA PHE A 217 -20.18 22.53 11.96
C PHE A 217 -20.15 23.10 13.38
N ASP A 218 -19.68 22.32 14.34
CA ASP A 218 -19.58 22.70 15.75
C ASP A 218 -18.11 22.83 16.19
N GLY A 219 -17.87 23.56 17.29
CA GLY A 219 -16.55 23.62 17.93
C GLY A 219 -15.51 24.48 17.21
N LEU A 220 -15.95 25.48 16.45
CA LEU A 220 -15.05 26.39 15.72
C LEU A 220 -14.43 27.43 16.67
N LYS A 221 -13.14 27.74 16.45
CA LYS A 221 -12.43 28.77 17.21
C LYS A 221 -12.87 30.15 16.71
N ARG A 222 -13.41 30.98 17.59
CA ARG A 222 -13.92 32.32 17.23
C ARG A 222 -12.88 33.28 16.65
N ASN A 223 -11.60 33.04 16.93
CA ASN A 223 -10.48 33.87 16.48
C ASN A 223 -9.74 33.30 15.26
N ALA A 224 -10.19 32.18 14.71
CA ALA A 224 -9.67 31.63 13.47
C ALA A 224 -10.56 32.01 12.28
N ARG A 225 -9.97 32.07 11.10
CA ARG A 225 -10.73 32.21 9.85
C ARG A 225 -10.93 30.83 9.24
N TYR A 226 -12.06 30.62 8.60
CA TYR A 226 -12.37 29.35 7.96
C TYR A 226 -12.79 29.56 6.51
N THR A 227 -12.39 28.64 5.63
CA THR A 227 -12.85 28.58 4.24
C THR A 227 -13.60 27.27 4.01
N LEU A 228 -14.78 27.38 3.43
CA LEU A 228 -15.60 26.26 3.01
C LEU A 228 -15.14 25.77 1.64
N LEU A 229 -14.78 24.49 1.54
CA LEU A 229 -14.40 23.83 0.29
C LEU A 229 -15.56 22.95 -0.17
N LEU A 230 -16.01 23.15 -1.40
CA LEU A 230 -17.17 22.48 -1.98
C LEU A 230 -16.79 21.85 -3.31
N THR A 231 -17.10 20.56 -3.47
CA THR A 231 -16.97 19.85 -4.74
C THR A 231 -18.35 19.42 -5.24
N PHE A 232 -18.64 19.78 -6.49
CA PHE A 232 -19.85 19.41 -7.21
C PHE A 232 -19.49 18.55 -8.42
N TYR A 233 -20.28 17.53 -8.71
CA TYR A 233 -20.13 16.67 -9.89
C TYR A 233 -21.50 16.32 -10.45
N ASN A 234 -21.95 17.05 -11.47
CA ASN A 234 -23.32 16.91 -11.95
C ASN A 234 -23.46 15.83 -13.04
N ARG A 235 -24.48 14.98 -12.94
CA ARG A 235 -24.92 14.05 -14.01
C ARG A 235 -26.38 14.24 -14.44
N ALA A 236 -27.01 15.34 -14.02
CA ALA A 236 -28.36 15.73 -14.43
C ALA A 236 -28.33 16.78 -15.53
N THR A 237 -29.33 16.75 -16.42
CA THR A 237 -29.60 17.83 -17.38
C THR A 237 -31.05 18.31 -17.17
N PRO A 238 -31.34 19.63 -17.24
CA PRO A 238 -30.40 20.74 -17.42
C PRO A 238 -29.48 20.98 -16.21
N ASP A 239 -28.39 21.73 -16.41
CA ASP A 239 -27.41 22.02 -15.37
C ASP A 239 -28.07 22.64 -14.13
N PRO A 240 -27.90 22.07 -12.93
CA PRO A 240 -28.43 22.63 -11.70
C PRO A 240 -27.74 23.96 -11.38
N VAL A 241 -28.54 24.95 -10.99
CA VAL A 241 -28.07 26.25 -10.50
C VAL A 241 -28.21 26.24 -8.99
N MET A 242 -27.15 26.66 -8.29
CA MET A 242 -27.04 26.55 -6.84
C MET A 242 -26.49 27.82 -6.21
N ARG A 243 -26.70 27.97 -4.90
CA ARG A 243 -26.05 28.97 -4.04
C ARG A 243 -25.74 28.39 -2.67
N VAL A 244 -24.79 29.00 -1.97
CA VAL A 244 -24.39 28.63 -0.61
C VAL A 244 -24.87 29.70 0.37
N ALA A 245 -25.45 29.24 1.48
CA ALA A 245 -25.81 30.06 2.62
C ALA A 245 -25.09 29.56 3.88
N VAL A 246 -24.85 30.46 4.83
CA VAL A 246 -24.35 30.14 6.17
C VAL A 246 -25.25 30.82 7.18
N ASP A 247 -25.82 30.02 8.09
CA ASP A 247 -26.81 30.41 9.09
C ASP A 247 -27.97 31.23 8.49
N GLY A 248 -28.42 30.80 7.30
CA GLY A 248 -29.51 31.42 6.54
C GLY A 248 -29.09 32.64 5.70
N ALA A 249 -27.88 33.19 5.87
CA ALA A 249 -27.37 34.28 5.06
C ALA A 249 -26.70 33.74 3.78
N THR A 250 -27.14 34.17 2.60
CA THR A 250 -26.51 33.77 1.32
C THR A 250 -25.13 34.41 1.19
N ILE A 251 -24.09 33.59 0.96
CA ILE A 251 -22.69 34.05 0.88
C ILE A 251 -22.05 33.87 -0.50
N THR A 252 -22.72 33.21 -1.45
CA THR A 252 -22.30 33.15 -2.86
C THR A 252 -23.39 33.66 -3.79
N SER A 253 -22.99 34.21 -4.93
CA SER A 253 -23.90 34.33 -6.07
C SER A 253 -24.33 32.94 -6.57
N GLU A 254 -25.39 32.89 -7.37
CA GLU A 254 -25.80 31.65 -8.02
C GLU A 254 -24.73 31.16 -9.02
N PHE A 255 -24.56 29.85 -9.11
CA PHE A 255 -23.64 29.21 -10.05
C PHE A 255 -24.23 27.92 -10.62
N ALA A 256 -24.01 27.67 -11.91
CA ALA A 256 -24.39 26.42 -12.55
C ALA A 256 -23.32 25.35 -12.33
N VAL A 257 -23.73 24.09 -12.14
CA VAL A 257 -22.83 22.93 -12.13
C VAL A 257 -22.95 22.17 -13.46
N PRO A 258 -21.97 22.28 -14.36
CA PRO A 258 -22.12 21.74 -15.71
C PRO A 258 -22.24 20.21 -15.74
N TYR A 259 -23.08 19.69 -16.65
CA TYR A 259 -23.23 18.25 -16.88
C TYR A 259 -21.89 17.58 -17.18
N ASN A 260 -21.62 16.49 -16.47
CA ASN A 260 -20.40 15.69 -16.55
C ASN A 260 -19.10 16.47 -16.23
N ALA A 261 -19.21 17.58 -15.49
CA ALA A 261 -18.07 18.35 -15.01
C ALA A 261 -17.95 18.28 -13.48
N ARG A 262 -16.71 18.27 -13.00
CA ARG A 262 -16.38 18.54 -11.60
C ARG A 262 -16.22 20.05 -11.44
N LEU A 263 -16.93 20.66 -10.51
CA LEU A 263 -16.82 22.07 -10.17
C LEU A 263 -16.40 22.18 -8.71
N GLU A 264 -15.32 22.90 -8.46
CA GLU A 264 -14.85 23.21 -7.12
C GLU A 264 -15.12 24.68 -6.79
N ARG A 265 -15.48 24.93 -5.53
CA ARG A 265 -15.70 26.27 -4.98
C ARG A 265 -15.05 26.35 -3.61
N SER A 266 -14.28 27.41 -3.40
CA SER A 266 -13.81 27.82 -2.09
C SER A 266 -14.58 29.06 -1.68
N VAL A 267 -15.24 29.03 -0.53
CA VAL A 267 -16.08 30.12 -0.04
C VAL A 267 -15.61 30.52 1.35
N PRO A 268 -15.03 31.71 1.53
CA PRO A 268 -14.59 32.15 2.85
C PRO A 268 -15.81 32.34 3.77
N ILE A 269 -15.71 31.85 5.01
CA ILE A 269 -16.74 32.06 6.02
C ILE A 269 -16.59 33.47 6.58
N PRO A 270 -17.65 34.31 6.53
CA PRO A 270 -17.59 35.65 7.10
C PRO A 270 -17.28 35.58 8.60
N PRO A 271 -16.43 36.47 9.14
CA PRO A 271 -16.16 36.53 10.58
C PRO A 271 -17.41 36.74 11.45
N SER A 272 -18.48 37.27 10.86
CA SER A 272 -19.78 37.51 11.50
C SER A 272 -20.71 36.29 11.50
N ALA A 273 -20.33 35.18 10.86
CA ALA A 273 -21.21 34.03 10.66
C ALA A 273 -21.28 33.10 11.88
N TYR A 274 -20.36 33.18 12.84
CA TYR A 274 -20.34 32.25 13.97
C TYR A 274 -21.50 32.50 14.94
N ALA A 275 -22.26 31.44 15.24
CA ALA A 275 -23.21 31.46 16.33
C ALA A 275 -22.50 31.63 17.69
N ALA A 276 -23.24 32.06 18.71
CA ALA A 276 -22.70 32.29 20.05
C ALA A 276 -22.09 31.02 20.68
N ASP A 277 -22.47 29.81 20.24
CA ASP A 277 -21.89 28.54 20.69
C ASP A 277 -20.65 28.10 19.88
N GLY A 278 -20.21 28.91 18.91
CA GLY A 278 -19.09 28.55 18.04
C GLY A 278 -19.46 27.53 16.95
N SER A 279 -20.74 27.43 16.61
CA SER A 279 -21.23 26.63 15.48
C SER A 279 -21.60 27.49 14.27
N ILE A 280 -21.68 26.87 13.10
CA ILE A 280 -22.28 27.43 11.88
C ILE A 280 -23.12 26.36 11.16
N VAL A 281 -24.16 26.77 10.43
CA VAL A 281 -24.96 25.89 9.56
C VAL A 281 -24.81 26.32 8.11
N VAL A 282 -24.18 25.48 7.30
CA VAL A 282 -24.02 25.70 5.86
C VAL A 282 -25.21 25.09 5.11
N GLY A 283 -25.96 25.92 4.39
CA GLY A 283 -27.03 25.51 3.48
C GLY A 283 -26.60 25.53 2.02
N ILE A 284 -26.88 24.49 1.25
CA ILE A 284 -26.68 24.47 -0.20
C ILE A 284 -28.02 24.33 -0.90
N VAL A 285 -28.41 25.39 -1.59
CA VAL A 285 -29.76 25.56 -2.15
C VAL A 285 -29.70 25.44 -3.66
N ARG A 286 -30.51 24.55 -4.24
CA ARG A 286 -30.73 24.50 -5.69
C ARG A 286 -31.85 25.46 -6.08
N THR A 287 -31.53 26.42 -6.94
CA THR A 287 -32.42 27.55 -7.25
C THR A 287 -33.27 27.33 -8.50
N ASN A 288 -32.90 26.39 -9.38
CA ASN A 288 -33.59 26.13 -10.65
C ASN A 288 -34.43 24.84 -10.70
N ALA A 289 -34.70 24.21 -9.56
CA ALA A 289 -35.53 23.01 -9.49
C ALA A 289 -36.42 23.04 -8.26
N THR A 290 -37.37 22.10 -8.16
CA THR A 290 -38.25 21.91 -6.99
C THR A 290 -37.90 20.63 -6.20
N VAL A 291 -36.82 19.94 -6.56
CA VAL A 291 -36.27 18.78 -5.83
C VAL A 291 -34.72 18.77 -5.83
N GLY A 292 -34.17 18.54 -4.64
CA GLY A 292 -32.77 18.16 -4.33
C GLY A 292 -31.68 19.23 -4.53
N GLY A 293 -30.98 19.59 -3.44
CA GLY A 293 -29.64 20.17 -3.49
C GLY A 293 -28.60 19.07 -3.70
N PHE A 294 -27.54 19.29 -4.48
CA PHE A 294 -26.54 18.24 -4.72
C PHE A 294 -25.13 18.75 -4.41
N VAL A 295 -24.46 18.11 -3.45
CA VAL A 295 -23.10 18.41 -3.02
C VAL A 295 -22.38 17.09 -2.88
N ASN A 296 -21.20 16.94 -3.49
CA ASN A 296 -20.48 15.66 -3.49
C ASN A 296 -19.50 15.62 -2.32
N GLU A 297 -18.89 16.76 -2.02
CA GLU A 297 -17.96 16.92 -0.92
C GLU A 297 -18.11 18.33 -0.34
N ILE A 298 -18.06 18.42 0.98
CA ILE A 298 -18.04 19.67 1.75
C ILE A 298 -17.01 19.51 2.87
N ALA A 299 -16.12 20.49 2.99
CA ALA A 299 -15.12 20.53 4.05
C ALA A 299 -14.92 21.96 4.54
N LEU A 300 -14.47 22.11 5.78
CA LEU A 300 -14.16 23.39 6.38
C LEU A 300 -12.66 23.42 6.73
N ALA A 301 -11.91 24.38 6.20
CA ALA A 301 -10.48 24.53 6.42
C ALA A 301 -10.19 25.76 7.28
N GLU A 302 -9.49 25.59 8.40
CA GLU A 302 -8.96 26.70 9.22
C GLU A 302 -7.82 27.38 8.46
N GLU A 303 -7.90 28.69 8.27
CA GLU A 303 -6.90 29.51 7.58
C GLU A 303 -5.80 29.92 8.58
N THR A 304 -4.64 29.28 8.49
CA THR A 304 -3.41 29.71 9.19
C THR A 304 -2.83 30.91 8.45
N LEU A 305 -2.83 32.12 9.03
CA LEU A 305 -2.27 33.31 8.38
C LEU A 305 -0.72 33.28 8.38
N PRO A 306 -0.04 33.47 7.23
CA PRO A 306 1.34 33.91 7.18
C PRO A 306 1.47 35.35 6.65
N GLN A 307 2.34 36.15 7.26
CA GLN A 307 2.84 37.41 6.70
C GLN A 307 3.97 37.14 5.69
N ARG A 308 3.87 37.80 4.52
CA ARG A 308 4.84 38.01 3.43
C ARG A 308 6.11 37.14 3.42
N THR A 309 6.04 36.05 2.66
CA THR A 309 7.20 35.37 2.04
C THR A 309 7.05 35.41 0.53
N GLU A 310 7.62 36.40 -0.17
CA GLU A 310 7.85 36.22 -1.61
C GLU A 310 9.14 35.40 -1.75
N GLY A 311 9.01 34.15 -2.20
CA GLY A 311 10.16 33.29 -2.55
C GLY A 311 10.51 32.18 -1.55
N CYS A 312 9.90 32.16 -0.36
CA CYS A 312 10.01 31.03 0.58
C CYS A 312 8.64 30.34 0.72
N HIS A 313 8.48 29.25 -0.02
CA HIS A 313 7.26 28.44 -0.03
C HIS A 313 7.60 26.96 0.08
N ALA A 314 7.34 26.37 1.24
CA ALA A 314 7.19 24.93 1.41
C ALA A 314 5.71 24.64 1.68
N ARG A 315 5.16 23.59 1.08
CA ARG A 315 3.76 23.19 1.35
C ARG A 315 3.70 22.54 2.73
N ALA A 316 3.03 23.20 3.65
CA ALA A 316 2.88 22.71 5.01
C ALA A 316 2.06 21.40 5.03
N THR A 317 2.51 20.46 5.84
CA THR A 317 1.83 19.20 6.16
C THR A 317 1.77 19.04 7.68
N PRO A 318 0.90 18.17 8.24
CA PRO A 318 0.83 17.94 9.69
C PRO A 318 2.05 17.20 10.25
N TYR A 319 2.96 16.78 9.36
CA TYR A 319 4.18 16.07 9.68
C TYR A 319 5.34 17.05 9.65
N VAL A 320 6.04 17.28 10.76
CA VAL A 320 7.04 18.35 10.84
C VAL A 320 8.13 18.08 11.87
N THR A 321 9.36 18.46 11.52
CA THR A 321 10.51 18.59 12.42
C THR A 321 11.05 20.01 12.27
N TYR A 322 11.58 20.62 13.32
CA TYR A 322 12.12 21.98 13.27
C TYR A 322 13.65 21.99 13.35
N ALA A 323 14.29 22.87 12.58
CA ALA A 323 15.74 23.12 12.67
C ALA A 323 16.03 24.61 12.90
N TYR A 324 17.05 24.93 13.69
CA TYR A 324 17.59 26.29 13.87
C TYR A 324 19.11 26.25 14.00
N GLY A 325 19.81 27.37 13.82
CA GLY A 325 21.26 27.40 14.11
C GLY A 325 22.03 28.50 13.41
N ALA A 326 23.35 28.35 13.40
CA ALA A 326 24.28 29.25 12.71
C ALA A 326 24.37 28.92 11.22
N VAL A 327 24.62 29.94 10.38
CA VAL A 327 24.77 29.78 8.93
C VAL A 327 25.90 30.65 8.37
N THR A 328 26.77 30.04 7.57
CA THR A 328 27.94 30.69 6.95
C THR A 328 28.05 30.44 5.45
N ILE A 329 28.59 31.42 4.72
CA ILE A 329 28.91 31.34 3.29
C ILE A 329 30.39 31.68 3.14
N ALA A 330 31.19 30.74 2.59
CA ALA A 330 32.64 30.89 2.46
C ALA A 330 33.34 31.32 3.77
N GLY A 331 32.88 30.79 4.91
CA GLY A 331 33.42 31.09 6.24
C GLY A 331 32.96 32.41 6.88
N ASN A 332 32.12 33.22 6.21
CA ASN A 332 31.56 34.46 6.76
C ASN A 332 30.08 34.27 7.18
N PRO A 333 29.57 35.03 8.18
CA PRO A 333 28.13 35.01 8.54
C PRO A 333 27.24 35.30 7.33
N ALA A 334 26.20 34.49 7.12
CA ALA A 334 25.27 34.73 6.01
C ALA A 334 24.49 36.05 6.22
N PRO A 335 24.38 36.94 5.22
CA PRO A 335 23.65 38.21 5.34
C PRO A 335 22.15 38.06 5.59
N GLU A 336 21.54 39.11 6.16
CA GLU A 336 20.07 39.22 6.23
C GLU A 336 19.46 39.18 4.83
N GLY A 337 18.31 38.51 4.70
CA GLY A 337 17.67 38.25 3.42
C GLY A 337 18.19 37.02 2.66
N THR A 338 19.17 36.29 3.20
CA THR A 338 19.62 35.02 2.60
C THR A 338 18.52 33.95 2.71
N LEU A 339 18.16 33.33 1.59
CA LEU A 339 17.21 32.21 1.58
C LEU A 339 17.92 30.91 1.96
N ILE A 340 17.31 30.19 2.90
CA ILE A 340 17.67 28.83 3.28
C ILE A 340 16.53 27.92 2.85
N GLU A 341 16.86 26.82 2.18
CA GLU A 341 15.90 25.81 1.74
C GLU A 341 16.31 24.47 2.36
N ALA A 342 15.38 23.80 3.03
CA ALA A 342 15.50 22.40 3.40
C ALA A 342 14.91 21.56 2.27
N LEU A 343 15.65 20.54 1.83
CA LEU A 343 15.30 19.68 0.72
C LEU A 343 15.26 18.23 1.14
N ASN A 344 14.29 17.51 0.59
CA ASN A 344 14.28 16.06 0.69
C ASN A 344 15.31 15.44 -0.28
N PRO A 345 15.58 14.12 -0.18
CA PRO A 345 16.50 13.42 -1.09
C PRO A 345 16.07 13.49 -2.57
N ARG A 346 14.78 13.75 -2.85
CA ARG A 346 14.25 13.96 -4.21
C ARG A 346 14.52 15.35 -4.76
N GLY A 347 15.06 16.27 -3.96
CA GLY A 347 15.41 17.64 -4.36
C GLY A 347 14.24 18.64 -4.30
N GLU A 348 13.15 18.29 -3.64
CA GLU A 348 11.99 19.15 -3.44
C GLU A 348 12.19 20.03 -2.20
N VAL A 349 11.74 21.28 -2.25
CA VAL A 349 11.81 22.20 -1.11
C VAL A 349 10.68 21.86 -0.14
N VAL A 350 11.07 21.41 1.04
CA VAL A 350 10.17 20.89 2.09
C VAL A 350 10.21 21.72 3.35
N GLY A 351 11.09 22.71 3.39
CA GLY A 351 11.14 23.76 4.40
C GLY A 351 11.92 24.93 3.82
N CYS A 352 11.66 26.14 4.29
CA CYS A 352 12.47 27.28 3.92
C CYS A 352 12.44 28.35 5.00
N PHE A 353 13.45 29.21 5.00
CA PHE A 353 13.56 30.32 5.93
C PHE A 353 14.35 31.46 5.29
N LEU A 354 13.96 32.69 5.59
CA LEU A 354 14.69 33.88 5.18
C LEU A 354 15.47 34.41 6.38
N VAL A 355 16.80 34.49 6.28
CA VAL A 355 17.66 34.98 7.37
C VAL A 355 17.22 36.39 7.80
N GLN A 356 16.84 36.53 9.08
CA GLN A 356 16.38 37.80 9.66
C GLN A 356 17.46 38.48 10.51
N THR A 357 18.51 37.76 10.87
CA THR A 357 19.65 38.25 11.64
C THR A 357 20.91 37.61 11.07
N ALA A 358 21.89 38.43 10.66
CA ALA A 358 23.08 37.93 10.00
C ALA A 358 23.78 36.81 10.80
N GLY A 359 24.11 35.71 10.12
CA GLY A 359 24.78 34.54 10.71
C GLY A 359 23.86 33.51 11.39
N TYR A 360 22.56 33.78 11.53
CA TYR A 360 21.63 32.90 12.24
C TYR A 360 20.31 32.71 11.50
N TYR A 361 19.70 31.54 11.66
CA TYR A 361 18.35 31.28 11.20
C TYR A 361 17.48 30.70 12.31
N GLY A 362 16.21 31.10 12.32
CA GLY A 362 15.21 30.67 13.30
C GLY A 362 14.61 29.31 12.92
N PHE A 363 13.54 28.90 13.62
CA PHE A 363 12.92 27.60 13.41
C PHE A 363 12.39 27.45 11.96
N ILE A 364 13.10 26.66 11.16
CA ILE A 364 12.65 26.21 9.84
C ILE A 364 11.74 25.01 10.07
N PRO A 365 10.45 25.08 9.72
CA PRO A 365 9.62 23.90 9.66
C PRO A 365 10.02 23.07 8.44
N ILE A 366 10.37 21.82 8.67
CA ILE A 366 10.73 20.85 7.63
C ILE A 366 9.58 19.85 7.57
N TYR A 367 8.81 19.91 6.50
CA TYR A 367 7.54 19.20 6.37
C TYR A 367 7.72 17.81 5.78
N GLY A 368 6.95 16.87 6.32
CA GLY A 368 6.87 15.50 5.84
C GLY A 368 5.96 15.35 4.64
N GLU A 369 6.13 14.26 3.90
CA GLU A 369 5.29 13.93 2.76
C GLU A 369 3.87 13.62 3.25
N ASP A 370 2.89 14.26 2.62
CA ASP A 370 1.49 13.89 2.76
C ASP A 370 1.02 13.24 1.45
N ALA A 371 1.30 11.94 1.34
CA ALA A 371 0.88 11.12 0.21
C ALA A 371 -0.64 10.91 0.17
N ALA A 372 -1.36 11.24 1.25
CA ALA A 372 -2.81 11.15 1.33
C ALA A 372 -3.50 12.43 0.82
N ALA A 373 -2.77 13.55 0.70
CA ALA A 373 -3.26 14.75 0.05
C ALA A 373 -3.52 14.53 -1.45
N ALA A 374 -4.48 15.27 -2.02
CA ALA A 374 -4.81 15.21 -3.44
C ALA A 374 -4.76 16.64 -4.06
N PRO A 375 -3.71 16.97 -4.83
CA PRO A 375 -2.58 16.11 -5.20
C PRO A 375 -1.67 15.83 -3.99
N PRO A 376 -0.90 14.72 -3.99
CA PRO A 376 0.08 14.42 -2.95
C PRO A 376 0.96 15.63 -2.70
N ILE A 377 1.17 15.95 -1.42
CA ILE A 377 2.09 17.02 -1.05
C ILE A 377 3.44 16.35 -0.80
N PRO A 378 4.45 16.58 -1.66
CA PRO A 378 5.76 16.00 -1.46
C PRO A 378 6.42 16.63 -0.23
N GLY A 379 7.16 15.82 0.52
CA GLY A 379 7.77 16.22 1.78
C GLY A 379 8.89 15.27 2.19
N MET A 380 9.37 15.35 3.42
CA MET A 380 10.30 14.38 4.02
C MET A 380 9.61 13.07 4.37
N ARG A 381 10.32 11.95 4.28
CA ARG A 381 9.89 10.66 4.84
C ARG A 381 10.73 10.37 6.09
N VAL A 382 10.16 9.66 7.06
CA VAL A 382 10.85 9.31 8.30
C VAL A 382 12.15 8.57 7.97
N GLY A 383 13.26 9.01 8.56
CA GLY A 383 14.58 8.44 8.32
C GLY A 383 15.36 9.10 7.18
N GLU A 384 14.75 9.99 6.40
CA GLU A 384 15.46 10.73 5.35
C GLU A 384 16.35 11.82 5.95
N THR A 385 17.57 11.93 5.39
CA THR A 385 18.47 13.04 5.75
C THR A 385 18.00 14.31 5.05
N VAL A 386 17.80 15.38 5.82
CA VAL A 386 17.48 16.70 5.31
C VAL A 386 18.74 17.27 4.66
N ARG A 387 18.64 17.66 3.39
CA ARG A 387 19.68 18.45 2.73
C ARG A 387 19.33 19.92 2.85
N PHE A 388 20.34 20.79 2.81
CA PHE A 388 20.12 22.23 2.87
C PHE A 388 20.73 22.92 1.65
N ARG A 389 20.07 23.98 1.17
CA ARG A 389 20.68 25.00 0.30
C ARG A 389 20.67 26.34 1.02
N VAL A 390 21.76 27.09 0.88
CA VAL A 390 21.88 28.46 1.39
C VAL A 390 22.26 29.35 0.21
N GLY A 391 21.42 30.34 -0.11
CA GLY A 391 21.64 31.21 -1.27
C GLY A 391 21.67 30.46 -2.61
N GLY A 392 20.95 29.32 -2.71
CA GLY A 392 20.89 28.48 -3.90
C GLY A 392 22.04 27.47 -4.05
N GLN A 393 23.00 27.43 -3.11
CA GLN A 393 24.12 26.50 -3.11
C GLN A 393 23.95 25.43 -2.04
N GLU A 394 24.36 24.19 -2.32
CA GLU A 394 24.22 23.08 -1.37
C GLU A 394 25.12 23.29 -0.14
N ALA A 395 24.54 23.10 1.05
CA ALA A 395 25.17 23.36 2.33
C ALA A 395 25.38 22.06 3.12
N THR A 396 26.52 21.97 3.80
CA THR A 396 26.80 20.95 4.81
C THR A 396 26.07 21.30 6.10
N ALA A 397 25.35 20.32 6.66
CA ALA A 397 24.69 20.41 7.96
C ALA A 397 25.52 19.69 9.03
N ALA A 398 25.78 20.37 10.15
CA ALA A 398 26.52 19.83 11.29
C ALA A 398 25.76 20.09 12.61
N PRO A 399 25.27 19.04 13.30
CA PRO A 399 25.23 17.64 12.87
C PRO A 399 24.28 17.43 11.66
N PRO A 400 24.37 16.32 10.92
CA PRO A 400 23.37 15.97 9.91
C PRO A 400 21.99 15.79 10.54
N LEU A 401 20.95 16.31 9.89
CA LEU A 401 19.58 16.19 10.36
C LEU A 401 18.87 15.02 9.67
N VAL A 402 18.44 14.04 10.44
CA VAL A 402 17.53 12.97 9.96
C VAL A 402 16.12 13.33 10.38
N TRP A 403 15.22 13.47 9.41
CA TRP A 403 13.85 13.85 9.66
C TRP A 403 13.05 12.70 10.27
N ARG A 404 12.27 12.95 11.32
CA ARG A 404 11.59 11.91 12.12
C ARG A 404 10.11 12.15 12.38
N ASP A 405 9.55 13.25 11.89
CA ASP A 405 8.21 13.71 12.29
C ASP A 405 8.05 13.82 13.82
N ASP A 406 9.12 14.25 14.49
CA ASP A 406 9.17 14.30 15.95
C ASP A 406 8.50 15.54 16.54
N ARG A 407 8.22 16.56 15.71
CA ARG A 407 7.80 17.91 16.13
C ARG A 407 8.75 18.57 17.12
N ASP A 408 9.96 18.04 17.23
CA ASP A 408 11.03 18.54 18.08
C ASP A 408 11.92 19.53 17.31
N VAL A 409 12.79 20.18 18.07
CA VAL A 409 13.66 21.26 17.60
C VAL A 409 15.11 20.80 17.63
N HIS A 410 15.82 20.94 16.52
CA HIS A 410 17.20 20.52 16.34
C HIS A 410 18.13 21.69 16.03
N GLU A 411 19.27 21.79 16.72
CA GLU A 411 20.29 22.80 16.45
C GLU A 411 21.26 22.29 15.37
N ILE A 412 21.31 22.97 14.22
CA ILE A 412 22.04 22.55 13.02
C ILE A 412 22.83 23.73 12.44
N ALA A 413 24.15 23.63 12.38
CA ALA A 413 25.00 24.60 11.71
C ALA A 413 25.08 24.33 10.20
N LEU A 414 24.96 25.37 9.37
CA LEU A 414 24.99 25.29 7.90
C LEU A 414 26.22 26.00 7.31
N ALA A 415 26.90 25.35 6.37
CA ALA A 415 28.05 25.91 5.65
C ALA A 415 28.08 25.52 4.16
N VAL A 416 28.43 26.44 3.26
CA VAL A 416 28.54 26.18 1.80
C VAL A 416 30.01 26.15 1.33
N GLY A 417 30.42 25.11 0.58
CA GLY A 417 31.76 24.88 0.01
C GLY A 417 31.76 24.24 -1.41
N ALA A 418 32.87 24.28 -2.15
CA ALA A 418 32.94 24.23 -3.62
C ALA A 418 32.95 22.86 -4.37
N GLY A 419 32.46 21.72 -3.83
CA GLY A 419 32.56 20.37 -4.46
C GLY A 419 31.21 19.72 -4.88
N GLN A 420 31.23 18.67 -5.74
CA GLN A 420 30.03 17.86 -6.11
C GLN A 420 29.67 16.83 -5.02
N GLN A 421 28.41 16.36 -5.01
CA GLN A 421 27.93 15.34 -4.08
C GLN A 421 27.33 14.10 -4.79
N GLN A 422 27.51 12.93 -4.18
CA GLN A 422 26.90 11.65 -4.56
C GLN A 422 26.29 10.99 -3.32
N ALA A 423 25.02 10.58 -3.42
CA ALA A 423 24.33 9.78 -2.42
C ALA A 423 24.14 8.35 -2.95
N ILE A 424 24.45 7.35 -2.14
CA ILE A 424 24.24 5.93 -2.45
C ILE A 424 23.36 5.32 -1.36
N ALA A 425 22.17 4.87 -1.74
CA ALA A 425 21.26 4.19 -0.83
C ALA A 425 21.73 2.75 -0.61
N LEU A 426 21.80 2.33 0.65
CA LEU A 426 22.22 1.00 1.08
C LEU A 426 21.07 0.33 1.84
N HIS A 427 20.75 -0.91 1.52
CA HIS A 427 19.79 -1.71 2.26
C HIS A 427 20.46 -2.50 3.39
N PRO A 428 19.72 -3.01 4.39
CA PRO A 428 20.27 -3.95 5.37
C PRO A 428 20.89 -5.18 4.68
N GLY A 429 22.03 -5.66 5.20
CA GLY A 429 22.80 -6.75 4.59
C GLY A 429 23.89 -6.28 3.62
N TRP A 430 24.31 -7.17 2.73
CA TRP A 430 25.39 -6.90 1.77
C TRP A 430 24.94 -6.00 0.63
N ASN A 431 25.70 -4.94 0.38
CA ASN A 431 25.51 -4.02 -0.74
C ASN A 431 26.76 -3.99 -1.62
N LEU A 432 26.61 -4.16 -2.93
CA LEU A 432 27.73 -4.04 -3.88
C LEU A 432 27.72 -2.65 -4.51
N ILE A 433 28.67 -1.80 -4.13
CA ILE A 433 28.67 -0.39 -4.51
C ILE A 433 29.94 0.04 -5.23
N SER A 434 29.85 1.17 -5.94
CA SER A 434 31.01 1.93 -6.42
C SER A 434 30.67 3.42 -6.44
N PHE A 435 31.69 4.29 -6.52
CA PHE A 435 31.48 5.74 -6.51
C PHE A 435 32.38 6.45 -7.52
N ARG A 436 31.91 7.63 -7.99
CA ARG A 436 32.51 8.39 -9.10
C ARG A 436 33.24 9.66 -8.66
N LEU A 437 33.08 10.06 -7.40
CA LEU A 437 33.72 11.25 -6.86
C LEU A 437 35.06 10.88 -6.21
N ARG A 438 36.05 11.76 -6.35
CA ARG A 438 37.30 11.71 -5.61
C ARG A 438 37.10 12.43 -4.27
N PRO A 439 36.93 11.71 -3.15
CA PRO A 439 36.77 12.34 -1.85
C PRO A 439 38.06 13.04 -1.40
N ALA A 440 37.93 14.00 -0.48
CA ALA A 440 39.07 14.72 0.10
C ALA A 440 40.04 13.79 0.85
N SER A 441 39.53 12.67 1.39
CA SER A 441 40.31 11.57 1.96
C SER A 441 39.83 10.25 1.37
N VAL A 442 40.77 9.37 1.02
CA VAL A 442 40.48 8.00 0.56
C VAL A 442 40.50 6.99 1.71
N ALA A 443 40.80 7.42 2.94
CA ALA A 443 40.78 6.52 4.09
C ALA A 443 39.37 6.00 4.34
N ILE A 444 39.24 4.68 4.54
CA ILE A 444 37.93 4.02 4.60
C ILE A 444 37.00 4.60 5.67
N ARG A 445 37.55 4.98 6.84
CA ARG A 445 36.78 5.60 7.93
C ARG A 445 36.21 6.97 7.56
N ASP A 446 36.96 7.76 6.79
CA ASP A 446 36.53 9.08 6.33
C ASP A 446 35.48 8.95 5.21
N VAL A 447 35.70 8.03 4.28
CA VAL A 447 34.76 7.75 3.18
C VAL A 447 33.42 7.26 3.71
N LEU A 448 33.41 6.42 4.76
CA LEU A 448 32.20 5.83 5.33
C LEU A 448 31.63 6.60 6.52
N GLN A 449 32.13 7.82 6.80
CA GLN A 449 31.74 8.60 7.98
C GLN A 449 30.22 8.83 8.10
N SER A 450 29.52 9.03 6.98
CA SER A 450 28.07 9.29 6.99
C SER A 450 27.22 8.09 7.43
N ILE A 451 27.81 6.89 7.47
CA ILE A 451 27.17 5.64 7.89
C ILE A 451 27.89 4.98 9.06
N ASP A 452 28.71 5.74 9.79
CA ASP A 452 29.47 5.21 10.92
C ASP A 452 28.56 4.53 11.95
N GLY A 453 29.04 3.40 12.49
CA GLY A 453 28.26 2.53 13.38
C GLY A 453 27.10 1.76 12.73
N ARG A 454 26.89 1.85 11.41
CA ARG A 454 25.82 1.12 10.69
C ARG A 454 26.30 -0.02 9.81
N TYR A 455 27.60 -0.30 9.78
CA TYR A 455 28.20 -1.41 9.03
C TYR A 455 29.22 -2.13 9.90
N ASP A 456 29.45 -3.41 9.62
CA ASP A 456 30.41 -4.22 10.38
C ASP A 456 31.50 -4.86 9.51
N MET A 457 31.32 -4.89 8.19
CA MET A 457 32.27 -5.45 7.25
C MET A 457 32.27 -4.72 5.92
N VAL A 458 33.46 -4.50 5.37
CA VAL A 458 33.69 -4.01 4.01
C VAL A 458 34.68 -4.93 3.34
N ILE A 459 34.37 -5.41 2.14
CA ILE A 459 35.26 -6.25 1.34
C ILE A 459 35.56 -5.53 0.03
N GLY A 460 36.85 -5.41 -0.29
CA GLY A 460 37.33 -4.99 -1.60
C GLY A 460 38.04 -6.16 -2.30
N GLU A 461 38.46 -5.95 -3.54
CA GLU A 461 39.06 -7.00 -4.37
C GLU A 461 40.26 -7.72 -3.69
N THR A 462 41.05 -6.99 -2.88
CA THR A 462 42.31 -7.50 -2.31
C THR A 462 42.36 -7.46 -0.78
N GLY A 463 41.26 -7.12 -0.09
CA GLY A 463 41.29 -7.00 1.36
C GLY A 463 39.91 -6.74 1.97
N ALA A 464 39.87 -6.73 3.30
CA ALA A 464 38.68 -6.47 4.08
C ALA A 464 38.94 -5.47 5.22
N PHE A 465 37.89 -4.79 5.62
CA PHE A 465 37.86 -3.86 6.74
C PHE A 465 36.67 -4.16 7.66
N ALA A 466 36.93 -4.28 8.96
CA ALA A 466 35.90 -4.48 9.98
C ALA A 466 36.10 -3.49 11.14
N PRO A 467 35.19 -2.53 11.39
CA PRO A 467 35.42 -1.44 12.35
C PRO A 467 35.83 -1.87 13.77
N GLY A 468 35.40 -3.06 14.20
CA GLY A 468 35.69 -3.62 15.52
C GLY A 468 37.07 -4.27 15.67
N LEU A 469 37.86 -4.41 14.60
CA LEU A 469 39.22 -4.95 14.67
C LEU A 469 40.28 -3.84 14.75
N PRO A 470 41.37 -4.05 15.50
CA PRO A 470 42.53 -3.16 15.50
C PRO A 470 43.11 -2.95 14.09
N ASP A 471 43.72 -1.78 13.86
CA ASP A 471 44.21 -1.37 12.54
C ASP A 471 45.31 -2.30 11.98
N GLU A 472 45.99 -3.09 12.82
CA GLU A 472 47.00 -4.08 12.39
C GLU A 472 46.39 -5.28 11.65
N PHE A 473 45.11 -5.58 11.88
CA PHE A 473 44.39 -6.70 11.26
C PHE A 473 43.61 -6.30 10.00
N GLN A 474 43.56 -5.00 9.68
CA GLN A 474 42.86 -4.47 8.52
C GLN A 474 43.74 -4.61 7.26
N SER A 475 43.25 -5.36 6.27
CA SER A 475 43.92 -5.49 4.96
C SER A 475 43.40 -4.49 3.92
N LEU A 476 42.18 -3.95 4.12
CA LEU A 476 41.64 -2.83 3.34
C LEU A 476 41.72 -1.55 4.18
N ARG A 477 42.41 -0.52 3.67
CA ARG A 477 42.61 0.76 4.38
C ARG A 477 42.00 1.96 3.65
N GLU A 478 41.79 1.82 2.34
CA GLU A 478 41.38 2.90 1.48
C GLU A 478 40.24 2.46 0.57
N MET A 479 39.36 3.40 0.26
CA MET A 479 38.34 3.27 -0.77
C MET A 479 38.61 4.32 -1.85
N ARG A 480 38.66 3.89 -3.11
CA ARG A 480 39.03 4.70 -4.26
C ARG A 480 37.96 4.62 -5.34
N PRO A 481 37.71 5.72 -6.07
CA PRO A 481 36.84 5.66 -7.25
C PRO A 481 37.47 4.74 -8.31
N GLY A 482 36.64 4.09 -9.13
CA GLY A 482 37.08 3.10 -10.13
C GLY A 482 37.25 1.67 -9.59
N GLN A 483 36.92 1.43 -8.32
CA GLN A 483 36.79 0.11 -7.72
C GLN A 483 35.37 -0.10 -7.15
N SER A 484 34.96 -1.36 -7.03
CA SER A 484 33.73 -1.77 -6.35
C SER A 484 34.03 -2.37 -4.98
N TYR A 485 33.10 -2.24 -4.05
CA TYR A 485 33.21 -2.71 -2.68
C TYR A 485 31.91 -3.34 -2.21
N TRP A 486 32.00 -4.44 -1.49
CA TRP A 486 30.90 -4.99 -0.71
C TRP A 486 30.88 -4.32 0.66
N ILE A 487 29.73 -3.81 1.09
CA ILE A 487 29.52 -3.26 2.43
C ILE A 487 28.37 -4.00 3.09
N ARG A 488 28.58 -4.58 4.27
CA ARG A 488 27.52 -5.19 5.08
C ARG A 488 26.96 -4.19 6.07
N VAL A 489 25.73 -3.75 5.82
CA VAL A 489 24.98 -2.82 6.68
C VAL A 489 24.24 -3.63 7.74
N THR A 490 24.49 -3.34 9.01
CA THR A 490 23.90 -4.04 10.17
C THR A 490 22.69 -3.33 10.76
N ALA A 491 22.43 -2.09 10.35
CA ALA A 491 21.26 -1.34 10.79
C ALA A 491 19.95 -1.97 10.27
N ALA A 492 18.92 -2.02 11.14
CA ALA A 492 17.60 -2.56 10.79
C ALA A 492 16.89 -1.77 9.68
N GLN A 493 17.21 -0.48 9.57
CA GLN A 493 16.82 0.39 8.47
C GLN A 493 18.08 0.63 7.62
N GLY A 494 17.92 0.68 6.30
CA GLY A 494 19.02 0.99 5.38
C GLY A 494 19.76 2.28 5.72
N ALA A 495 20.89 2.51 5.06
CA ALA A 495 21.72 3.69 5.26
C ALA A 495 21.88 4.48 3.96
N THR A 496 22.32 5.74 4.04
CA THR A 496 22.71 6.50 2.85
C THR A 496 24.15 6.94 3.01
N LEU A 497 25.01 6.44 2.13
CA LEU A 497 26.39 6.87 2.02
C LEU A 497 26.44 8.20 1.27
N LEU A 498 26.97 9.24 1.90
CA LEU A 498 27.11 10.58 1.36
C LEU A 498 28.58 10.86 1.07
N LEU A 499 28.89 11.14 -0.20
CA LEU A 499 30.24 11.40 -0.67
C LEU A 499 30.29 12.79 -1.30
N GLY A 500 31.22 13.62 -0.84
CA GLY A 500 31.56 14.91 -1.45
C GLY A 500 32.95 14.88 -2.07
N GLY A 501 33.13 15.47 -3.25
CA GLY A 501 34.43 15.49 -3.91
C GLY A 501 34.40 15.96 -5.37
N ASP A 502 35.54 15.85 -6.03
CA ASP A 502 35.68 16.20 -7.45
C ASP A 502 35.29 15.03 -8.35
N PRO A 503 34.58 15.24 -9.47
CA PRO A 503 34.23 14.16 -10.39
C PRO A 503 35.48 13.52 -11.03
N VAL A 504 35.47 12.20 -11.15
CA VAL A 504 36.48 11.45 -11.93
C VAL A 504 36.02 11.37 -13.39
N ASP A 505 36.95 11.61 -14.32
CA ASP A 505 36.68 11.47 -15.76
C ASP A 505 36.21 10.03 -16.07
N PRO A 506 34.98 9.83 -16.59
CA PRO A 506 34.45 8.50 -16.85
C PRO A 506 35.23 7.75 -17.94
N THR A 507 36.01 8.44 -18.77
CA THR A 507 36.83 7.83 -19.82
C THR A 507 38.23 7.40 -19.34
N ALA A 508 38.55 7.68 -18.06
CA ALA A 508 39.79 7.24 -17.44
C ALA A 508 39.91 5.71 -17.50
N PRO A 509 41.07 5.16 -17.94
CA PRO A 509 41.22 3.72 -18.08
C PRO A 509 41.29 3.02 -16.72
N ILE A 510 40.52 1.94 -16.58
CA ILE A 510 40.59 1.01 -15.45
C ILE A 510 41.28 -0.28 -15.93
N SER A 511 42.49 -0.54 -15.44
CA SER A 511 43.24 -1.75 -15.79
C SER A 511 42.63 -2.99 -15.13
N LEU A 512 42.32 -4.01 -15.91
CA LEU A 512 41.73 -5.27 -15.45
C LEU A 512 42.61 -6.44 -15.92
N THR A 513 43.08 -7.26 -14.99
CA THR A 513 43.86 -8.47 -15.32
C THR A 513 42.98 -9.72 -15.31
N ARG A 514 43.47 -10.82 -15.88
CA ARG A 514 42.73 -12.09 -15.98
C ARG A 514 42.18 -12.58 -14.64
N GLY A 515 40.93 -13.05 -14.63
CA GLY A 515 40.20 -13.49 -13.44
C GLY A 515 39.11 -12.50 -13.02
N TRP A 516 38.55 -12.67 -11.82
CA TRP A 516 37.54 -11.76 -11.28
C TRP A 516 38.16 -10.42 -10.89
N ARG A 517 37.65 -9.33 -11.47
CA ARG A 517 38.04 -7.94 -11.15
C ARG A 517 36.82 -7.11 -10.81
N TRP A 518 36.99 -6.10 -9.97
CA TRP A 518 35.89 -5.38 -9.34
C TRP A 518 35.88 -3.91 -9.80
N PRO A 519 35.68 -3.62 -11.11
CA PRO A 519 35.72 -2.25 -11.62
C PRO A 519 34.60 -1.41 -11.02
N GLY A 520 34.90 -0.15 -10.69
CA GLY A 520 33.90 0.84 -10.28
C GLY A 520 33.24 1.53 -11.48
N TYR A 521 31.96 1.84 -11.37
CA TYR A 521 31.19 2.50 -12.42
C TYR A 521 31.31 4.03 -12.30
N LEU A 522 32.01 4.64 -13.27
CA LEU A 522 32.28 6.08 -13.29
C LEU A 522 31.21 6.98 -13.96
N PRO A 523 30.45 6.52 -14.98
CA PRO A 523 29.45 7.37 -15.63
C PRO A 523 28.35 7.88 -14.69
N GLU A 524 27.78 9.05 -15.01
CA GLU A 524 26.62 9.62 -14.30
C GLU A 524 25.27 9.10 -14.80
N VAL A 525 25.27 8.42 -15.95
CA VAL A 525 24.08 7.88 -16.60
C VAL A 525 24.11 6.36 -16.53
N THR A 526 22.93 5.73 -16.59
CA THR A 526 22.81 4.28 -16.75
C THR A 526 23.15 3.88 -18.18
N LEU A 527 23.91 2.80 -18.36
CA LEU A 527 24.26 2.26 -19.68
C LEU A 527 23.93 0.77 -19.78
N PRO A 528 23.48 0.26 -20.95
CA PRO A 528 23.41 -1.19 -21.18
C PRO A 528 24.77 -1.85 -20.93
N VAL A 529 24.80 -3.06 -20.36
CA VAL A 529 26.06 -3.79 -20.05
C VAL A 529 26.97 -3.89 -21.28
N THR A 530 26.39 -4.16 -22.44
CA THR A 530 27.11 -4.28 -23.71
C THR A 530 27.77 -2.97 -24.16
N VAL A 531 27.15 -1.83 -23.86
CA VAL A 531 27.68 -0.49 -24.15
C VAL A 531 28.74 -0.11 -23.12
N ALA A 532 28.46 -0.33 -21.84
CA ALA A 532 29.36 0.00 -20.74
C ALA A 532 30.69 -0.75 -20.84
N LEU A 533 30.67 -2.02 -21.25
CA LEU A 533 31.85 -2.89 -21.34
C LEU A 533 32.38 -3.03 -22.78
N GLN A 534 31.98 -2.15 -23.70
CA GLN A 534 32.34 -2.24 -25.12
C GLN A 534 33.86 -2.27 -25.34
N SER A 535 34.64 -1.50 -24.56
CA SER A 535 36.10 -1.42 -24.74
C SER A 535 36.84 -2.72 -24.40
N ILE A 536 36.20 -3.64 -23.68
CA ILE A 536 36.72 -4.96 -23.30
C ILE A 536 35.87 -6.08 -23.89
N ALA A 537 35.04 -5.80 -24.90
CA ALA A 537 34.22 -6.81 -25.56
C ALA A 537 35.08 -8.00 -26.05
N GLY A 538 34.66 -9.22 -25.71
CA GLY A 538 35.40 -10.45 -26.01
C GLY A 538 36.54 -10.78 -25.03
N GLN A 539 36.80 -9.96 -24.01
CA GLN A 539 37.85 -10.18 -23.01
C GLN A 539 37.29 -10.55 -21.63
N TYR A 540 35.98 -10.79 -21.52
CA TYR A 540 35.30 -11.26 -20.33
C TYR A 540 34.24 -12.29 -20.71
N ASP A 541 33.90 -13.16 -19.77
CA ASP A 541 32.88 -14.21 -19.99
C ASP A 541 31.74 -14.17 -18.96
N ARG A 542 31.84 -13.35 -17.91
CA ARG A 542 30.80 -13.16 -16.89
C ARG A 542 30.85 -11.76 -16.31
N VAL A 543 29.68 -11.21 -16.01
CA VAL A 543 29.50 -9.97 -15.25
C VAL A 543 28.45 -10.22 -14.18
N ARG A 544 28.73 -9.78 -12.95
CA ARG A 544 27.79 -9.83 -11.82
C ARG A 544 27.57 -8.42 -11.28
N GLY A 545 26.32 -8.11 -10.98
CA GLY A 545 25.93 -6.97 -10.17
C GLY A 545 25.21 -7.46 -8.92
N GLU A 546 24.63 -6.55 -8.16
CA GLU A 546 23.78 -6.89 -7.03
C GLU A 546 22.48 -7.56 -7.51
N GLY A 547 22.36 -8.88 -7.34
CA GLY A 547 21.14 -9.62 -7.65
C GLY A 547 20.89 -9.87 -9.14
N GLY A 548 21.92 -9.81 -9.99
CA GLY A 548 21.79 -10.07 -11.42
C GLY A 548 23.12 -10.41 -12.09
N ALA A 549 23.03 -11.16 -13.19
CA ALA A 549 24.19 -11.57 -13.96
C ALA A 549 24.00 -11.38 -15.48
N TYR A 550 25.12 -11.17 -16.15
CA TYR A 550 25.22 -11.13 -17.61
C TYR A 550 26.32 -12.09 -18.08
N VAL A 551 25.97 -12.94 -19.04
CA VAL A 551 26.89 -13.92 -19.65
C VAL A 551 26.90 -13.69 -21.17
N PRO A 552 28.02 -13.21 -21.76
CA PRO A 552 28.12 -13.00 -23.19
C PRO A 552 27.75 -14.26 -24.00
N GLY A 553 26.90 -14.08 -25.01
CA GLY A 553 26.47 -15.17 -25.90
C GLY A 553 25.23 -15.95 -25.42
N LEU A 554 24.76 -15.75 -24.18
CA LEU A 554 23.44 -16.27 -23.79
C LEU A 554 22.31 -15.42 -24.39
N PRO A 555 21.20 -16.04 -24.85
CA PRO A 555 20.01 -15.33 -25.31
C PRO A 555 19.48 -14.31 -24.28
N ASP A 556 18.92 -13.20 -24.77
CA ASP A 556 18.45 -12.08 -23.94
C ASP A 556 17.40 -12.47 -22.90
N VAL A 557 16.61 -13.51 -23.15
CA VAL A 557 15.62 -14.06 -22.19
C VAL A 557 16.26 -14.52 -20.88
N TYR A 558 17.51 -14.98 -20.91
CA TYR A 558 18.21 -15.46 -19.72
C TYR A 558 18.97 -14.37 -18.97
N GLN A 559 19.24 -13.23 -19.61
CA GLN A 559 20.02 -12.15 -18.99
C GLN A 559 19.21 -11.44 -17.91
N THR A 560 19.71 -11.43 -16.67
CA THR A 560 19.09 -10.72 -15.54
C THR A 560 19.76 -9.37 -15.25
N LEU A 561 21.04 -9.20 -15.57
CA LEU A 561 21.72 -7.91 -15.57
C LEU A 561 21.73 -7.30 -16.97
N ARG A 562 20.93 -6.26 -17.20
CA ARG A 562 20.83 -5.58 -18.51
C ARG A 562 21.57 -4.24 -18.57
N GLU A 563 21.73 -3.59 -17.42
CA GLU A 563 22.25 -2.23 -17.31
C GLU A 563 23.26 -2.10 -16.17
N MET A 564 24.21 -1.19 -16.34
CA MET A 564 25.13 -0.72 -15.31
C MET A 564 24.77 0.71 -14.90
N ARG A 565 24.79 1.02 -13.61
CA ARG A 565 24.18 2.23 -13.02
C ARG A 565 25.15 2.96 -12.07
N PRO A 566 25.05 4.30 -11.97
CA PRO A 566 25.81 5.07 -10.98
C PRO A 566 25.52 4.61 -9.54
N GLY A 567 26.56 4.45 -8.73
CA GLY A 567 26.44 4.02 -7.33
C GLY A 567 26.48 2.50 -7.11
N ALA A 568 26.16 1.70 -8.13
CA ALA A 568 26.22 0.25 -8.07
C ALA A 568 27.64 -0.27 -8.37
N GLY A 569 28.03 -1.37 -7.74
CA GLY A 569 29.28 -2.06 -8.01
C GLY A 569 29.08 -3.27 -8.92
N TYR A 570 30.19 -3.74 -9.51
CA TYR A 570 30.19 -4.84 -10.47
C TYR A 570 31.44 -5.71 -10.34
N LEU A 571 31.27 -7.01 -10.57
CA LEU A 571 32.36 -7.96 -10.73
C LEU A 571 32.40 -8.42 -12.19
N VAL A 572 33.56 -8.38 -12.81
CA VAL A 572 33.78 -8.81 -14.20
C VAL A 572 34.82 -9.92 -14.21
N ARG A 573 34.48 -11.08 -14.79
CA ARG A 573 35.43 -12.18 -14.96
C ARG A 573 36.14 -12.06 -16.30
N MET A 574 37.37 -11.57 -16.24
CA MET A 574 38.23 -11.36 -17.39
C MET A 574 38.84 -12.67 -17.87
N THR A 575 38.79 -12.93 -19.18
CA THR A 575 39.45 -14.07 -19.84
C THR A 575 40.91 -13.76 -20.23
N GLY A 576 41.28 -12.47 -20.27
CA GLY A 576 42.64 -11.96 -20.48
C GLY A 576 42.81 -10.55 -19.90
N ASP A 577 44.01 -9.99 -20.00
CA ASP A 577 44.27 -8.63 -19.50
C ASP A 577 43.70 -7.57 -20.47
N GLY A 578 43.14 -6.49 -19.92
CA GLY A 578 42.50 -5.42 -20.69
C GLY A 578 42.40 -4.10 -19.91
N ALA A 579 41.92 -3.07 -20.59
CA ALA A 579 41.66 -1.76 -19.99
C ALA A 579 40.23 -1.32 -20.29
N LEU A 580 39.40 -1.22 -19.24
CA LEU A 580 38.04 -0.73 -19.35
C LEU A 580 38.03 0.80 -19.48
N ARG A 581 37.31 1.30 -20.48
CA ARG A 581 37.02 2.72 -20.68
C ARG A 581 35.53 2.86 -20.94
N TYR A 582 34.83 3.58 -20.08
CA TYR A 582 33.43 3.88 -20.32
C TYR A 582 33.32 4.93 -21.45
N PRO A 583 32.22 4.90 -22.23
CA PRO A 583 32.02 5.88 -23.30
C PRO A 583 31.84 7.30 -22.72
N GLY A 584 32.47 8.30 -23.35
CA GLY A 584 32.32 9.71 -22.99
C GLY A 584 31.19 10.38 -23.77
N GLY A 585 30.22 10.99 -23.06
CA GLY A 585 29.14 11.80 -23.64
C GLY A 585 27.75 11.15 -23.61
N ALA A 586 26.71 11.99 -23.52
CA ALA A 586 25.31 11.61 -23.41
C ALA A 586 24.85 10.79 -24.63
N VAL A 587 24.66 9.48 -24.46
CA VAL A 587 23.89 8.69 -25.41
C VAL A 587 22.41 8.96 -25.15
N LEU A 588 21.74 9.59 -26.12
CA LEU A 588 20.30 9.81 -26.16
C LEU A 588 19.55 8.48 -26.37
N SER A 589 18.56 8.27 -25.49
CA SER A 589 17.36 7.44 -25.62
C SER A 589 17.49 6.02 -26.19
N GLN A 590 17.27 5.04 -25.31
CA GLN A 590 16.03 4.29 -25.44
C GLN A 590 15.13 4.69 -24.26
N GLY A 591 13.81 4.76 -24.48
CA GLY A 591 12.84 5.12 -23.44
C GLY A 591 13.04 4.28 -22.17
N PRO A 592 12.48 4.69 -21.01
CA PRO A 592 12.75 4.01 -19.75
C PRO A 592 12.46 2.52 -19.93
N ALA A 593 13.52 1.70 -19.96
CA ALA A 593 13.39 0.30 -19.66
C ALA A 593 12.75 0.25 -18.27
N PRO A 594 11.75 -0.63 -18.04
CA PRO A 594 11.16 -0.75 -16.71
C PRO A 594 12.31 -0.90 -15.71
N ALA A 595 12.35 0.01 -14.74
CA ALA A 595 13.37 -0.06 -13.70
C ALA A 595 13.35 -1.48 -13.15
N ALA A 596 14.47 -2.20 -13.29
CA ALA A 596 14.66 -3.44 -12.55
C ALA A 596 14.25 -3.15 -11.10
N PRO A 597 13.34 -3.97 -10.52
CA PRO A 597 12.88 -3.74 -9.17
C PRO A 597 14.09 -3.62 -8.25
N ALA A 598 14.05 -2.68 -7.32
CA ALA A 598 15.10 -2.57 -6.31
C ALA A 598 15.29 -3.95 -5.65
N PRO A 599 16.53 -4.40 -5.43
CA PRO A 599 16.77 -5.62 -4.67
C PRO A 599 15.96 -5.58 -3.38
N GLY A 600 15.19 -6.65 -3.10
CA GLY A 600 14.28 -6.68 -1.95
C GLY A 600 12.82 -6.29 -2.21
N THR A 601 12.36 -6.13 -3.47
CA THR A 601 10.94 -5.91 -3.79
C THR A 601 10.34 -7.04 -4.63
N GLY A 602 9.07 -7.37 -4.40
CA GLY A 602 8.37 -8.46 -5.08
C GLY A 602 8.55 -9.84 -4.44
N PRO A 603 8.13 -10.94 -5.10
CA PRO A 603 8.10 -12.27 -4.50
C PRO A 603 9.48 -12.82 -4.10
N CYS A 604 10.56 -12.29 -4.68
CA CYS A 604 11.94 -12.67 -4.36
C CYS A 604 12.60 -11.83 -3.26
N ALA A 605 11.87 -10.90 -2.63
CA ALA A 605 12.39 -9.96 -1.61
C ALA A 605 13.07 -10.63 -0.39
N ARG A 606 12.75 -11.91 -0.14
CA ARG A 606 13.30 -12.69 0.97
C ARG A 606 14.73 -13.19 0.74
N VAL A 607 15.20 -13.22 -0.50
CA VAL A 607 16.56 -13.67 -0.80
C VAL A 607 17.56 -12.63 -0.31
N ARG A 608 18.59 -13.09 0.39
CA ARG A 608 19.70 -12.25 0.85
C ARG A 608 20.90 -12.52 -0.05
N VAL A 609 21.40 -11.46 -0.67
CA VAL A 609 22.59 -11.51 -1.51
C VAL A 609 23.81 -11.73 -0.61
N THR A 610 24.70 -12.62 -1.02
CA THR A 610 26.01 -12.80 -0.38
C THR A 610 27.12 -12.69 -1.44
N PRO A 611 28.38 -12.40 -1.05
CA PRO A 611 29.49 -12.32 -2.01
C PRO A 611 29.80 -13.62 -2.78
N SER A 612 29.19 -14.74 -2.39
CA SER A 612 29.45 -16.09 -2.90
C SER A 612 28.19 -16.67 -3.53
N SER A 613 28.20 -16.93 -4.84
CA SER A 613 27.03 -17.40 -5.58
C SER A 613 27.37 -18.26 -6.81
N LEU A 614 26.48 -19.23 -7.12
CA LEU A 614 26.42 -19.95 -8.40
C LEU A 614 25.31 -19.38 -9.30
N LEU A 615 25.32 -19.74 -10.59
CA LEU A 615 24.29 -19.31 -11.54
C LEU A 615 23.57 -20.51 -12.16
N ALA A 616 22.25 -20.43 -12.32
CA ALA A 616 21.48 -21.40 -13.10
C ALA A 616 20.47 -20.71 -14.03
N TYR A 617 20.03 -21.39 -15.08
CA TYR A 617 18.96 -20.93 -15.98
C TYR A 617 18.34 -22.11 -16.74
N GLY A 618 17.15 -21.95 -17.31
CA GLY A 618 16.58 -22.94 -18.22
C GLY A 618 15.07 -22.85 -18.40
N ALA A 619 14.46 -23.95 -18.84
CA ALA A 619 13.03 -24.03 -19.06
C ALA A 619 12.27 -24.40 -17.76
N VAL A 620 11.01 -23.98 -17.68
CA VAL A 620 10.13 -24.32 -16.55
C VAL A 620 8.73 -24.66 -17.02
N THR A 621 8.20 -25.79 -16.54
CA THR A 621 6.86 -26.29 -16.89
C THR A 621 6.00 -26.54 -15.66
N ILE A 622 4.69 -26.27 -15.78
CA ILE A 622 3.65 -26.51 -14.77
C ILE A 622 2.59 -27.42 -15.41
N ASN A 623 2.37 -28.61 -14.87
CA ASN A 623 1.47 -29.63 -15.43
C ASN A 623 1.77 -29.98 -16.91
N GLY A 624 3.04 -30.01 -17.28
CA GLY A 624 3.48 -30.26 -18.66
C GLY A 624 3.25 -29.10 -19.63
N ALA A 625 2.69 -27.96 -19.17
CA ALA A 625 2.59 -26.74 -19.96
C ALA A 625 3.72 -25.76 -19.60
N PRO A 626 4.18 -24.90 -20.53
CA PRO A 626 5.13 -23.83 -20.21
C PRO A 626 4.63 -22.94 -19.08
N ALA A 627 5.48 -22.63 -18.09
CA ALA A 627 5.09 -21.77 -16.98
C ALA A 627 4.71 -20.35 -17.47
N PRO A 628 3.63 -19.75 -16.95
CA PRO A 628 3.24 -18.41 -17.34
C PRO A 628 4.19 -17.35 -16.77
N VAL A 629 4.21 -16.17 -17.41
CA VAL A 629 4.85 -14.97 -16.88
C VAL A 629 4.31 -14.66 -15.48
N GLY A 630 5.20 -14.32 -14.56
CA GLY A 630 4.90 -14.09 -13.16
C GLY A 630 5.02 -15.33 -12.26
N ALA A 631 5.26 -16.52 -12.83
CA ALA A 631 5.61 -17.69 -12.02
C ALA A 631 6.95 -17.44 -11.29
N VAL A 632 7.04 -17.91 -10.05
CA VAL A 632 8.20 -17.67 -9.17
C VAL A 632 8.99 -18.97 -9.05
N VAL A 633 10.26 -18.94 -9.47
CA VAL A 633 11.21 -20.04 -9.33
C VAL A 633 12.10 -19.76 -8.13
N GLU A 634 12.16 -20.69 -7.20
CA GLU A 634 12.94 -20.56 -5.97
C GLU A 634 13.88 -21.73 -5.81
N ALA A 635 15.12 -21.44 -5.42
CA ALA A 635 16.09 -22.43 -5.00
C ALA A 635 16.16 -22.45 -3.47
N VAL A 636 16.06 -23.63 -2.89
CA VAL A 636 15.83 -23.87 -1.47
C VAL A 636 16.92 -24.75 -0.86
N THR A 637 17.45 -24.34 0.29
CA THR A 637 18.46 -25.09 1.05
C THR A 637 17.86 -26.38 1.66
N PRO A 638 18.67 -27.36 2.11
CA PRO A 638 18.19 -28.49 2.89
C PRO A 638 17.41 -28.10 4.15
N ARG A 639 17.73 -26.92 4.72
CA ARG A 639 17.08 -26.32 5.89
C ARG A 639 15.73 -25.67 5.58
N GLY A 640 15.41 -25.45 4.31
CA GLY A 640 14.13 -24.86 3.87
C GLY A 640 14.19 -23.36 3.57
N ASP A 641 15.38 -22.76 3.63
CA ASP A 641 15.60 -21.35 3.35
C ASP A 641 15.64 -21.11 1.83
N VAL A 642 15.11 -19.97 1.39
CA VAL A 642 15.19 -19.57 -0.02
C VAL A 642 16.43 -18.70 -0.22
N ALA A 643 17.42 -19.25 -0.91
CA ALA A 643 18.72 -18.61 -1.16
C ALA A 643 18.99 -18.38 -2.66
N GLY A 644 17.95 -18.51 -3.49
CA GLY A 644 17.91 -18.03 -4.86
C GLY A 644 16.47 -17.87 -5.30
N CYS A 645 16.15 -16.82 -6.05
CA CYS A 645 14.80 -16.61 -6.58
C CYS A 645 14.82 -15.81 -7.88
N VAL A 646 13.98 -16.19 -8.83
CA VAL A 646 13.74 -15.42 -10.07
C VAL A 646 12.27 -15.51 -10.48
N VAL A 647 11.76 -14.45 -11.08
CA VAL A 647 10.41 -14.41 -11.65
C VAL A 647 10.49 -14.70 -13.15
N VAL A 648 9.64 -15.59 -13.64
CA VAL A 648 9.49 -15.90 -15.07
C VAL A 648 8.97 -14.66 -15.80
N VAL A 649 9.78 -14.11 -16.70
CA VAL A 649 9.43 -12.94 -17.53
C VAL A 649 9.08 -13.32 -18.97
N GLU A 650 9.41 -14.54 -19.38
CA GLU A 650 9.08 -15.11 -20.68
C GLU A 650 8.46 -16.50 -20.49
N VAL A 651 7.40 -16.80 -21.23
CA VAL A 651 6.62 -18.04 -21.04
C VAL A 651 7.53 -19.27 -21.19
N GLY A 652 7.58 -20.08 -20.14
CA GLY A 652 8.32 -21.35 -20.12
C GLY A 652 9.82 -21.23 -19.85
N GLN A 653 10.36 -20.04 -19.60
CA GLN A 653 11.80 -19.85 -19.38
C GLN A 653 12.05 -18.96 -18.15
N TYR A 654 12.97 -19.40 -17.28
CA TYR A 654 13.44 -18.61 -16.16
C TYR A 654 14.85 -18.11 -16.41
N GLY A 655 15.10 -16.84 -16.08
CA GLY A 655 16.38 -16.18 -16.29
C GLY A 655 17.47 -16.64 -15.34
N LEU A 656 18.69 -16.13 -15.52
CA LEU A 656 19.85 -16.38 -14.65
C LEU A 656 19.49 -16.09 -13.18
N ILE A 657 19.36 -17.16 -12.39
CA ILE A 657 19.14 -17.12 -10.95
C ILE A 657 20.48 -17.26 -10.22
N GLU A 658 20.74 -16.37 -9.27
CA GLU A 658 21.89 -16.49 -8.36
C GLU A 658 21.54 -17.39 -7.17
N LEU A 659 22.44 -18.32 -6.84
CA LEU A 659 22.31 -19.31 -5.78
C LEU A 659 23.35 -19.03 -4.69
N TYR A 660 22.94 -18.36 -3.62
CA TYR A 660 23.84 -17.76 -2.63
C TYR A 660 24.32 -18.75 -1.56
N GLY A 661 25.62 -18.73 -1.28
CA GLY A 661 26.23 -19.45 -0.17
C GLY A 661 25.86 -18.84 1.18
N GLU A 662 25.90 -19.66 2.24
CA GLU A 662 25.73 -19.19 3.62
C GLU A 662 26.85 -18.19 3.96
N ASP A 663 26.49 -17.08 4.61
CA ASP A 663 27.47 -16.09 5.06
C ASP A 663 28.09 -16.47 6.42
N ILE A 664 29.22 -15.85 6.75
CA ILE A 664 29.98 -16.10 7.98
C ILE A 664 29.22 -15.71 9.27
N ASP A 665 28.15 -14.94 9.18
CA ASP A 665 27.33 -14.53 10.33
C ASP A 665 26.32 -15.61 10.79
N ALA A 666 26.17 -16.71 10.03
CA ALA A 666 25.21 -17.81 10.26
C ALA A 666 23.72 -17.39 10.34
N VAL A 667 23.40 -16.11 10.12
CA VAL A 667 22.04 -15.56 10.11
C VAL A 667 21.56 -15.38 8.68
N THR A 668 22.46 -15.10 7.74
CA THR A 668 22.14 -14.96 6.32
C THR A 668 21.98 -16.35 5.69
N PRO A 669 20.76 -16.74 5.27
CA PRO A 669 20.52 -18.09 4.78
C PRO A 669 21.19 -18.33 3.42
N GLY A 670 21.84 -19.48 3.28
CA GLY A 670 22.49 -19.89 2.04
C GLY A 670 22.96 -21.33 2.09
N TRP A 671 23.57 -21.82 1.02
CA TRP A 671 24.11 -23.19 0.95
C TRP A 671 25.52 -23.28 1.56
N ARG A 672 25.80 -24.43 2.19
CA ARG A 672 27.17 -24.85 2.54
C ARG A 672 27.74 -25.70 1.41
N VAL A 673 29.07 -25.74 1.31
CA VAL A 673 29.78 -26.58 0.33
C VAL A 673 29.30 -28.04 0.45
N GLY A 674 28.86 -28.61 -0.67
CA GLY A 674 28.37 -29.98 -0.79
C GLY A 674 26.86 -30.15 -0.54
N GLU A 675 26.13 -29.12 -0.13
CA GLU A 675 24.69 -29.23 0.09
C GLU A 675 23.90 -29.28 -1.24
N PRO A 676 22.86 -30.13 -1.34
CA PRO A 676 22.04 -30.21 -2.53
C PRO A 676 21.12 -28.98 -2.68
N ILE A 677 20.86 -28.61 -3.93
CA ILE A 677 19.95 -27.52 -4.31
C ILE A 677 18.59 -28.10 -4.68
N ARG A 678 17.54 -27.72 -3.94
CA ARG A 678 16.15 -28.08 -4.22
C ARG A 678 15.41 -26.91 -4.85
N TRP A 679 14.36 -27.20 -5.61
CA TRP A 679 13.64 -26.19 -6.38
C TRP A 679 12.16 -26.13 -6.00
N ARG A 680 11.58 -24.93 -6.06
CA ARG A 680 10.13 -24.71 -6.00
C ARG A 680 9.67 -23.81 -7.13
N VAL A 681 8.49 -24.09 -7.66
CA VAL A 681 7.79 -23.21 -8.61
C VAL A 681 6.44 -22.84 -7.99
N ASN A 682 6.21 -21.55 -7.78
CA ASN A 682 5.03 -21.03 -7.08
C ASN A 682 4.80 -21.68 -5.71
N GLY A 683 5.89 -21.95 -4.98
CA GLY A 683 5.85 -22.57 -3.64
C GLY A 683 5.71 -24.10 -3.63
N ILE A 684 5.61 -24.75 -4.79
CA ILE A 684 5.49 -26.21 -4.90
C ILE A 684 6.83 -26.80 -5.32
N GLU A 685 7.23 -27.90 -4.69
CA GLU A 685 8.46 -28.61 -5.02
C GLU A 685 8.50 -29.01 -6.49
N ALA A 686 9.62 -28.69 -7.14
CA ALA A 686 9.84 -28.92 -8.55
C ALA A 686 11.00 -29.90 -8.76
N GLU A 687 10.84 -30.77 -9.76
CA GLU A 687 11.90 -31.68 -10.20
C GLU A 687 12.85 -30.93 -11.14
N SER A 688 14.15 -31.08 -10.93
CA SER A 688 15.19 -30.53 -11.82
C SER A 688 15.76 -31.60 -12.75
N SER A 689 16.10 -31.22 -13.98
CA SER A 689 16.72 -32.13 -14.96
C SER A 689 18.15 -32.54 -14.58
N VAL A 690 18.80 -31.77 -13.71
CA VAL A 690 20.15 -32.02 -13.18
C VAL A 690 20.13 -31.90 -11.66
N ALA A 691 20.77 -32.84 -10.96
CA ALA A 691 21.03 -32.72 -9.54
C ALA A 691 22.26 -31.84 -9.32
N LEU A 692 22.11 -30.75 -8.57
CA LEU A 692 23.17 -29.77 -8.33
C LEU A 692 23.51 -29.71 -6.83
N THR A 693 24.81 -29.70 -6.52
CA THR A 693 25.35 -29.41 -5.19
C THR A 693 26.10 -28.11 -5.22
N TRP A 694 26.02 -27.34 -4.14
CA TRP A 694 26.67 -26.04 -4.07
C TRP A 694 28.18 -26.18 -3.80
N ASP A 695 29.04 -25.49 -4.56
CA ASP A 695 30.50 -25.66 -4.52
C ASP A 695 31.34 -24.36 -4.63
N ASP A 696 30.71 -23.18 -4.52
CA ASP A 696 31.34 -21.84 -4.68
C ASP A 696 32.18 -21.63 -5.95
N SER A 697 32.04 -22.50 -6.96
CA SER A 697 32.82 -22.42 -8.20
C SER A 697 32.52 -21.18 -9.04
N GLY A 698 31.36 -20.56 -8.79
CA GLY A 698 30.81 -19.48 -9.59
C GLY A 698 30.34 -19.90 -10.99
N GLU A 699 30.24 -21.21 -11.25
CA GLU A 699 29.82 -21.80 -12.53
C GLU A 699 28.34 -21.53 -12.88
N VAL A 700 28.04 -21.71 -14.17
CA VAL A 700 26.71 -21.47 -14.76
C VAL A 700 26.13 -22.80 -15.22
N TYR A 701 24.96 -23.16 -14.70
CA TYR A 701 24.31 -24.45 -14.94
C TYR A 701 23.01 -24.30 -15.75
N PRO A 702 22.93 -24.84 -16.97
CA PRO A 702 21.65 -25.00 -17.67
C PRO A 702 20.88 -26.17 -17.06
N LEU A 703 19.66 -25.93 -16.56
CA LEU A 703 18.77 -26.98 -16.03
C LEU A 703 17.30 -26.62 -16.19
N ASP A 704 16.47 -27.63 -16.43
CA ASP A 704 15.03 -27.47 -16.62
C ASP A 704 14.28 -27.88 -15.36
N LEU A 705 13.16 -27.22 -15.10
CA LEU A 705 12.30 -27.44 -13.93
C LEU A 705 10.90 -27.90 -14.36
N SER A 706 10.31 -28.81 -13.59
CA SER A 706 8.93 -29.24 -13.80
C SER A 706 8.17 -29.40 -12.49
N VAL A 707 6.89 -29.03 -12.50
CA VAL A 707 6.00 -29.19 -11.34
C VAL A 707 4.64 -29.75 -11.76
N ALA A 708 4.08 -30.63 -10.93
CA ALA A 708 2.72 -31.17 -11.10
C ALA A 708 1.78 -30.64 -10.00
N TYR A 709 0.73 -29.93 -10.40
CA TYR A 709 -0.28 -29.29 -9.57
C TYR A 709 -1.57 -30.12 -9.52
N SER A 710 -2.05 -30.46 -8.31
CA SER A 710 -3.42 -30.93 -8.08
C SER A 710 -4.27 -29.75 -7.55
N PRO A 711 -5.32 -29.29 -8.25
CA PRO A 711 -5.83 -27.94 -8.07
C PRO A 711 -6.84 -27.74 -6.92
N GLN A 712 -6.58 -26.75 -6.06
CA GLN A 712 -7.59 -25.93 -5.37
C GLN A 712 -7.02 -24.51 -5.07
N PRO A 713 -7.32 -23.47 -5.87
CA PRO A 713 -6.95 -22.10 -5.49
C PRO A 713 -8.14 -21.28 -4.95
N THR A 714 -7.95 -20.68 -3.77
CA THR A 714 -8.70 -19.52 -3.26
C THR A 714 -7.73 -18.33 -3.18
N PHE A 715 -8.13 -17.17 -3.67
CA PHE A 715 -7.32 -15.94 -3.62
C PHE A 715 -7.86 -14.98 -2.56
N LEU A 716 -6.99 -14.56 -1.64
CA LEU A 716 -7.22 -13.53 -0.64
C LEU A 716 -6.19 -12.41 -0.83
N PRO A 717 -6.59 -11.20 -1.25
CA PRO A 717 -5.71 -10.04 -1.16
C PRO A 717 -5.71 -9.53 0.29
N LEU A 718 -4.57 -9.67 0.97
CA LEU A 718 -4.31 -9.06 2.27
C LEU A 718 -3.42 -7.83 2.05
N MET A 719 -3.85 -6.67 2.54
CA MET A 719 -2.94 -5.55 2.78
C MET A 719 -2.55 -5.57 4.25
N ILE A 720 -1.28 -5.87 4.49
CA ILE A 720 -0.65 -5.88 5.80
C ILE A 720 0.18 -4.61 5.90
N ARG A 721 0.05 -3.89 7.02
CA ARG A 721 0.96 -2.79 7.35
C ARG A 721 2.24 -3.46 7.87
N GLN A 722 3.34 -3.36 7.12
CA GLN A 722 4.67 -3.65 7.68
C GLN A 722 4.98 -2.56 8.71
N GLU A 723 5.37 -2.99 9.91
CA GLU A 723 5.93 -2.11 10.95
C GLU A 723 7.15 -1.33 10.46
#